data_AF-A0A2D5XP69-F1
#
_entry.id   AF-A0A2D5XP69-F1
#
_cell.length_a   1.000
_cell.length_b   1.000
_cell.length_c   1.000
_cell.angle_alpha   90.00
_cell.angle_beta   90.00
_cell.angle_gamma   90.00
#
_symmetry.space_group_name_H-M   'P 1'
#
loop_
_entity.id
_entity.type
_entity.pdbx_description
1 polymer ?
#
loop_
_entity_poly.entity_id
_entity_poly.type
_entity_poly.pdbx_seq_one_letter_code
_entity_poly.pdbx_strand_id
1 'polypeptide(L)'
;MVRGKQVSTVVSLLLLVALAAAHVRIVYDGNGQAIYWNNPSSVSVVIQSAGSDNINDGSDEVALRNAIDAWNDVTSTTATLVEVQSAAQKARTDWQADDIHLMMFDESNQSGYFGPSSGTVAVTPLTFYTTGAIIDADVLFNGGSYQFTTNGQSGRFDIQDVATHELGHLLGLDHSGVAGATMFPYVDPSVILHRSLSADDAGGLRHMYPAGSFGRITGSLFRSDGTPVIGAQISVRDSTGRTAGAILTNSAGAFTVQALEPGTYSVLAVPMDQPVSSANLSNWYTIQTNFGATLMGQAVVTEGGTSSIGGQTALPNTSLSLGRSFDDFPQRVIMGQTTTHLLRGAGLVPGSTLVASDPSIAITPTGWNGSSVQFQVTCPAGAFPGHFDMSVTDPLGNLEILVGGLEVTPPNPTVTTVSPSAAIGTGGAVISLSGTGFRPGCRVIIGDQIYEEGQPGGAVLVSSTSLRLVLAPTFGGLHDVVAMDRSGVEGRKVNGFTVQANPVIASVFPAVGQSTGGTLVRITGSDFQVGSSIHIDGAFQPLVSVISPSEIEVVTTGGVPGGPYILTVQVPTGEVASSAFQYESKPDPALTGVSPASGSDKGGNTVTLSGMQLHSDLEVVFGANPSTGQGGSLAQVLTLTENQIEVSAPASSASSASVLLRDTLTGQAFMLPGAYTYIASSQSHVGGACGSVIPTAPPGWRDLLSAGGWLLFLLVICLGRARRGSLAALGVRDH
;
A
#
# COMPACT_ATOMS: atom_id res chain seq x y z
N MET A 1 16.62 4.22 -82.80
CA MET A 1 16.76 3.08 -81.86
C MET A 1 17.09 3.65 -80.48
N VAL A 2 16.63 2.97 -79.42
CA VAL A 2 16.69 3.34 -77.98
C VAL A 2 15.42 4.02 -77.46
N ARG A 3 14.60 3.21 -76.78
CA ARG A 3 13.41 3.55 -75.98
C ARG A 3 13.85 4.03 -74.59
N GLY A 4 13.25 5.12 -74.11
CA GLY A 4 13.32 5.55 -72.71
C GLY A 4 12.43 4.68 -71.83
N LYS A 5 12.96 4.21 -70.69
CA LYS A 5 12.20 3.52 -69.64
C LYS A 5 11.80 4.53 -68.56
N GLN A 6 10.51 4.58 -68.26
CA GLN A 6 9.95 5.24 -67.09
C GLN A 6 10.38 4.49 -65.82
N VAL A 7 10.82 5.26 -64.82
CA VAL A 7 11.03 4.80 -63.45
C VAL A 7 9.68 4.94 -62.72
N SER A 8 9.15 3.83 -62.22
CA SER A 8 7.98 3.82 -61.35
C SER A 8 8.46 3.53 -59.93
N THR A 9 8.45 4.56 -59.08
CA THR A 9 8.78 4.45 -57.65
C THR A 9 7.55 3.89 -56.93
N VAL A 10 7.65 2.67 -56.39
CA VAL A 10 6.66 2.11 -55.45
C VAL A 10 7.03 2.65 -54.06
N VAL A 11 6.22 3.55 -53.53
CA VAL A 11 6.30 3.97 -52.12
C VAL A 11 5.43 3.00 -51.33
N SER A 12 6.06 2.07 -50.63
CA SER A 12 5.42 1.24 -49.61
C SER A 12 5.23 2.10 -48.34
N LEU A 13 3.99 2.50 -48.08
CA LEU A 13 3.59 3.17 -46.85
C LEU A 13 3.52 2.12 -45.73
N LEU A 14 4.57 1.98 -44.92
CA LEU A 14 4.46 1.29 -43.62
C LEU A 14 3.66 2.20 -42.69
N LEU A 15 2.38 1.88 -42.45
CA LEU A 15 1.68 2.38 -41.27
C LEU A 15 2.33 1.74 -40.05
N LEU A 16 3.17 2.48 -39.34
CA LEU A 16 3.45 2.21 -37.92
C LEU A 16 2.13 2.49 -37.17
N VAL A 17 1.33 1.46 -36.93
CA VAL A 17 0.27 1.53 -35.93
C VAL A 17 1.00 1.57 -34.58
N ALA A 18 1.09 2.76 -33.99
CA ALA A 18 1.46 2.87 -32.59
C ALA A 18 0.47 2.01 -31.80
N LEU A 19 0.97 0.96 -31.15
CA LEU A 19 0.19 0.14 -30.24
C LEU A 19 -0.32 1.07 -29.14
N ALA A 20 -1.59 1.45 -29.20
CA ALA A 20 -2.25 2.10 -28.08
C ALA A 20 -2.26 1.08 -26.93
N ALA A 21 -1.64 1.44 -25.80
CA ALA A 21 -1.75 0.68 -24.57
C ALA A 21 -3.20 0.64 -24.09
N ALA A 22 -3.54 -0.39 -23.32
CA ALA A 22 -4.83 -0.52 -22.64
C ALA A 22 -4.60 -0.52 -21.13
N HIS A 23 -5.44 0.18 -20.37
CA HIS A 23 -5.19 0.54 -18.97
C HIS A 23 -3.89 1.38 -18.78
N VAL A 24 -3.86 2.19 -17.72
CA VAL A 24 -2.70 3.05 -17.48
C VAL A 24 -1.56 2.19 -16.92
N ARG A 25 -0.40 2.23 -17.55
CA ARG A 25 0.74 1.34 -17.26
C ARG A 25 1.97 2.16 -17.03
N ILE A 26 2.84 1.70 -16.12
CA ILE A 26 4.12 2.35 -15.94
C ILE A 26 4.92 2.11 -17.23
N VAL A 27 5.44 3.18 -17.80
CA VAL A 27 6.29 3.11 -18.99
C VAL A 27 7.69 3.62 -18.68
N TYR A 28 8.68 3.05 -19.34
CA TYR A 28 10.04 3.55 -19.30
C TYR A 28 10.15 4.86 -20.09
N ASP A 29 10.45 5.96 -19.40
CA ASP A 29 10.56 7.29 -19.98
C ASP A 29 11.52 7.38 -21.20
N GLY A 30 12.55 6.54 -21.23
CA GLY A 30 13.55 6.56 -22.31
C GLY A 30 13.03 6.07 -23.67
N ASN A 31 11.99 5.25 -23.70
CA ASN A 31 11.48 4.67 -24.97
C ASN A 31 9.98 4.34 -25.01
N GLY A 32 9.23 4.64 -23.95
CA GLY A 32 7.79 4.38 -23.83
C GLY A 32 7.40 2.90 -23.73
N GLN A 33 8.34 1.98 -23.49
CA GLN A 33 8.02 0.57 -23.26
C GLN A 33 7.34 0.42 -21.90
N ALA A 34 6.18 -0.23 -21.88
CA ALA A 34 5.50 -0.56 -20.64
C ALA A 34 6.28 -1.62 -19.87
N ILE A 35 6.35 -1.48 -18.55
CA ILE A 35 7.10 -2.42 -17.70
C ILE A 35 6.28 -3.68 -17.40
N TYR A 36 6.97 -4.81 -17.20
CA TYR A 36 6.35 -6.13 -17.00
C TYR A 36 7.29 -7.14 -16.35
N TRP A 37 6.74 -8.17 -15.71
CA TRP A 37 7.48 -9.36 -15.28
C TRP A 37 7.66 -10.37 -16.40
N ASN A 38 8.88 -10.88 -16.58
CA ASN A 38 9.16 -11.96 -17.55
C ASN A 38 8.50 -13.30 -17.16
N ASN A 39 8.35 -13.56 -15.85
CA ASN A 39 7.75 -14.78 -15.32
C ASN A 39 6.56 -14.42 -14.40
N PRO A 40 5.43 -13.98 -14.97
CA PRO A 40 4.31 -13.49 -14.16
C PRO A 40 3.68 -14.58 -13.28
N SER A 41 3.80 -15.87 -13.64
CA SER A 41 3.22 -16.99 -12.88
C SER A 41 3.91 -17.30 -11.54
N SER A 42 4.98 -16.59 -11.20
CA SER A 42 5.69 -16.78 -9.94
C SER A 42 6.49 -15.52 -9.60
N VAL A 43 5.80 -14.41 -9.44
CA VAL A 43 6.42 -13.16 -8.96
C VAL A 43 6.61 -13.32 -7.45
N SER A 44 7.85 -13.50 -7.00
CA SER A 44 8.15 -13.64 -5.59
C SER A 44 7.87 -12.35 -4.83
N VAL A 45 7.44 -12.44 -3.57
CA VAL A 45 7.38 -11.32 -2.63
C VAL A 45 7.84 -11.79 -1.26
N VAL A 46 8.49 -10.93 -0.49
CA VAL A 46 8.94 -11.23 0.87
C VAL A 46 8.26 -10.27 1.82
N ILE A 47 7.67 -10.78 2.90
CA ILE A 47 7.17 -9.95 4.01
C ILE A 47 8.26 -9.87 5.07
N GLN A 48 8.71 -8.66 5.38
CA GLN A 48 9.69 -8.41 6.43
C GLN A 48 9.14 -8.86 7.80
N SER A 49 9.94 -9.60 8.57
CA SER A 49 9.53 -10.12 9.88
C SER A 49 9.47 -9.07 10.98
N ALA A 50 10.12 -7.91 10.79
CA ALA A 50 10.09 -6.82 11.77
C ALA A 50 8.69 -6.20 11.89
N GLY A 51 7.93 -6.15 10.79
CA GLY A 51 6.59 -5.59 10.75
C GLY A 51 6.56 -4.09 11.01
N SER A 52 5.38 -3.56 11.31
CA SER A 52 5.20 -2.16 11.73
C SER A 52 5.33 -2.04 13.25
N ASP A 53 6.04 -1.01 13.73
CA ASP A 53 6.17 -0.75 15.18
C ASP A 53 4.82 -0.39 15.87
N ASN A 54 3.81 -0.09 15.06
CA ASN A 54 2.46 0.28 15.50
C ASN A 54 1.59 -0.94 15.85
N ILE A 55 2.00 -2.15 15.43
CA ILE A 55 1.18 -3.37 15.46
C ILE A 55 2.03 -4.52 16.01
N ASN A 56 1.60 -5.12 17.11
CA ASN A 56 2.36 -6.14 17.84
C ASN A 56 1.68 -7.50 17.91
N ASP A 57 0.55 -7.65 17.19
CA ASP A 57 -0.27 -8.86 17.14
C ASP A 57 -0.18 -9.58 15.79
N GLY A 58 0.84 -9.28 14.97
CA GLY A 58 1.07 -9.92 13.67
C GLY A 58 -0.03 -9.68 12.63
N SER A 59 -1.00 -8.80 12.91
CA SER A 59 -2.08 -8.51 11.98
C SER A 59 -1.62 -7.70 10.76
N ASP A 60 -0.44 -7.09 10.83
CA ASP A 60 0.26 -6.43 9.73
C ASP A 60 0.73 -7.44 8.66
N GLU A 61 1.38 -8.53 9.06
CA GLU A 61 1.77 -9.63 8.16
C GLU A 61 0.53 -10.23 7.47
N VAL A 62 -0.57 -10.38 8.23
CA VAL A 62 -1.86 -10.83 7.68
C VAL A 62 -2.45 -9.82 6.69
N ALA A 63 -2.37 -8.52 6.97
CA ALA A 63 -2.85 -7.51 6.05
C ALA A 63 -2.07 -7.50 4.72
N LEU A 64 -0.75 -7.71 4.77
CA LEU A 64 0.09 -7.86 3.57
C LEU A 64 -0.25 -9.12 2.77
N ARG A 65 -0.49 -10.26 3.44
CA ARG A 65 -0.98 -11.48 2.78
C ARG A 65 -2.35 -11.29 2.14
N ASN A 66 -3.27 -10.64 2.83
CA ASN A 66 -4.59 -10.32 2.27
C ASN A 66 -4.51 -9.43 1.03
N ALA A 67 -3.50 -8.56 0.92
CA ALA A 67 -3.25 -7.74 -0.26
C ALA A 67 -2.68 -8.58 -1.42
N ILE A 68 -1.77 -9.53 -1.13
CA ILE A 68 -1.32 -10.54 -2.10
C ILE A 68 -2.53 -11.34 -2.64
N ASP A 69 -3.39 -11.81 -1.74
CA ASP A 69 -4.56 -12.61 -2.09
C ASP A 69 -5.55 -11.82 -2.95
N ALA A 70 -5.71 -10.51 -2.72
CA ALA A 70 -6.58 -9.66 -3.55
C ALA A 70 -6.16 -9.68 -5.03
N TRP A 71 -4.85 -9.67 -5.32
CA TRP A 71 -4.32 -9.81 -6.67
C TRP A 71 -4.39 -11.24 -7.20
N ASN A 72 -4.13 -12.25 -6.36
CA ASN A 72 -4.20 -13.65 -6.74
C ASN A 72 -5.64 -14.16 -6.99
N ASP A 73 -6.65 -13.52 -6.39
CA ASP A 73 -8.08 -13.80 -6.62
C ASP A 73 -8.55 -13.36 -8.02
N VAL A 74 -7.76 -12.57 -8.75
CA VAL A 74 -8.08 -12.18 -10.13
C VAL A 74 -8.00 -13.40 -11.05
N THR A 75 -9.14 -13.77 -11.63
CA THR A 75 -9.22 -14.86 -12.60
C THR A 75 -8.76 -14.45 -14.00
N SER A 76 -8.43 -15.45 -14.83
CA SER A 76 -8.09 -15.27 -16.26
C SER A 76 -6.82 -14.45 -16.51
N THR A 77 -5.92 -14.43 -15.54
CA THR A 77 -4.54 -13.92 -15.62
C THR A 77 -3.55 -15.06 -15.37
N THR A 78 -2.34 -14.92 -15.88
CA THR A 78 -1.19 -15.79 -15.57
C THR A 78 -0.37 -15.24 -14.41
N ALA A 79 -0.63 -14.01 -13.96
CA ALA A 79 0.08 -13.41 -12.84
C ALA A 79 -0.25 -14.11 -11.52
N THR A 80 0.76 -14.39 -10.72
CA THR A 80 0.61 -14.93 -9.36
C THR A 80 1.75 -14.41 -8.50
N LEU A 81 1.39 -13.76 -7.40
CA LEU A 81 2.31 -13.35 -6.34
C LEU A 81 2.55 -14.54 -5.40
N VAL A 82 3.81 -14.83 -5.10
CA VAL A 82 4.22 -15.98 -4.29
C VAL A 82 5.06 -15.50 -3.12
N GLU A 83 4.52 -15.64 -1.90
CA GLU A 83 5.24 -15.29 -0.68
C GLU A 83 6.43 -16.25 -0.46
N VAL A 84 7.61 -15.68 -0.23
CA VAL A 84 8.84 -16.42 0.07
C VAL A 84 9.09 -16.43 1.58
N GLN A 85 9.14 -17.61 2.19
CA GLN A 85 9.26 -17.82 3.64
C GLN A 85 10.71 -17.96 4.16
N SER A 86 11.69 -17.48 3.40
CA SER A 86 13.10 -17.58 3.80
C SER A 86 13.38 -16.70 5.02
N ALA A 87 13.74 -17.30 6.15
CA ALA A 87 14.05 -16.55 7.38
C ALA A 87 15.15 -15.48 7.17
N ALA A 88 16.14 -15.78 6.32
CA ALA A 88 17.20 -14.83 6.00
C ALA A 88 16.69 -13.61 5.20
N GLN A 89 15.75 -13.81 4.27
CA GLN A 89 15.17 -12.71 3.48
C GLN A 89 14.16 -11.91 4.31
N LYS A 90 13.32 -12.58 5.10
CA LYS A 90 12.35 -11.90 6.00
C LYS A 90 13.03 -11.03 7.05
N ALA A 91 14.22 -11.43 7.53
CA ALA A 91 14.97 -10.68 8.54
C ALA A 91 15.75 -9.47 7.98
N ARG A 92 15.65 -9.18 6.68
CA ARG A 92 16.32 -8.02 6.09
C ARG A 92 15.73 -6.71 6.60
N THR A 93 16.57 -5.69 6.63
CA THR A 93 16.20 -4.32 7.01
C THR A 93 16.65 -3.30 5.97
N ASP A 94 17.22 -3.77 4.87
CA ASP A 94 17.67 -2.98 3.75
C ASP A 94 16.78 -3.25 2.53
N TRP A 95 16.48 -2.19 1.79
CA TRP A 95 15.78 -2.20 0.51
C TRP A 95 16.84 -1.99 -0.57
N GLN A 96 16.96 -2.93 -1.50
CA GLN A 96 18.02 -2.92 -2.50
C GLN A 96 17.57 -3.65 -3.75
N ALA A 97 18.07 -3.19 -4.90
CA ALA A 97 17.85 -3.87 -6.17
C ALA A 97 18.66 -5.18 -6.25
N ASP A 98 18.14 -6.25 -5.65
CA ASP A 98 18.82 -7.54 -5.54
C ASP A 98 17.95 -8.77 -5.78
N ASP A 99 16.80 -8.58 -6.45
CA ASP A 99 15.85 -9.63 -6.82
C ASP A 99 15.20 -10.25 -5.57
N ILE A 100 15.02 -9.43 -4.53
CA ILE A 100 14.28 -9.74 -3.31
C ILE A 100 13.24 -8.65 -3.12
N HIS A 101 12.03 -8.93 -3.58
CA HIS A 101 10.91 -7.99 -3.58
C HIS A 101 10.32 -7.84 -2.17
N LEU A 102 10.96 -7.00 -1.36
CA LEU A 102 10.71 -6.90 0.07
C LEU A 102 9.60 -5.89 0.36
N MET A 103 8.55 -6.33 1.06
CA MET A 103 7.57 -5.46 1.70
C MET A 103 8.05 -5.16 3.12
N MET A 104 8.41 -3.90 3.40
CA MET A 104 8.96 -3.48 4.68
C MET A 104 8.47 -2.11 5.16
N PHE A 105 8.49 -1.90 6.47
CA PHE A 105 8.18 -0.63 7.10
C PHE A 105 9.46 0.14 7.38
N ASP A 106 9.64 1.28 6.71
CA ASP A 106 10.77 2.17 6.95
C ASP A 106 10.47 3.11 8.13
N GLU A 107 10.66 2.59 9.34
CA GLU A 107 10.33 3.27 10.60
C GLU A 107 11.26 4.46 10.93
N SER A 108 12.40 4.58 10.25
CA SER A 108 13.39 5.62 10.56
C SER A 108 13.89 6.40 9.34
N ASN A 109 13.21 6.24 8.20
CA ASN A 109 13.63 6.78 6.91
C ASN A 109 15.09 6.41 6.57
N GLN A 110 15.50 5.18 6.90
CA GLN A 110 16.81 4.68 6.50
C GLN A 110 16.92 4.52 4.99
N SER A 111 15.78 4.44 4.29
CA SER A 111 15.79 4.37 2.84
C SER A 111 16.19 5.67 2.16
N GLY A 112 15.88 6.80 2.78
CA GLY A 112 16.03 8.11 2.16
C GLY A 112 14.93 8.48 1.16
N TYR A 113 13.93 7.62 0.91
CA TYR A 113 12.78 7.97 0.06
C TYR A 113 11.83 8.96 0.73
N PHE A 114 11.74 8.95 2.06
CA PHE A 114 10.75 9.72 2.81
C PHE A 114 11.39 10.93 3.47
N GLY A 115 11.62 11.99 2.69
CA GLY A 115 12.11 13.26 3.23
C GLY A 115 11.22 13.83 4.36
N PRO A 116 11.73 14.77 5.17
CA PRO A 116 10.94 15.41 6.22
C PRO A 116 9.65 16.02 5.65
N SER A 117 8.50 15.68 6.25
CA SER A 117 7.17 16.10 5.79
C SER A 117 6.75 15.53 4.42
N SER A 118 7.25 14.36 4.04
CA SER A 118 6.82 13.67 2.81
C SER A 118 5.31 13.39 2.84
N GLY A 119 4.62 13.77 1.76
CA GLY A 119 3.23 13.37 1.53
C GLY A 119 3.09 11.89 1.16
N THR A 120 4.17 11.18 0.86
CA THR A 120 4.13 9.79 0.38
C THR A 120 3.92 8.81 1.54
N VAL A 121 2.88 7.98 1.46
CA VAL A 121 2.53 6.97 2.49
C VAL A 121 3.31 5.68 2.26
N ALA A 122 3.47 5.29 1.00
CA ALA A 122 4.30 4.18 0.58
C ALA A 122 4.84 4.42 -0.83
N VAL A 123 5.87 3.67 -1.20
CA VAL A 123 6.47 3.71 -2.53
C VAL A 123 6.85 2.30 -2.97
N THR A 124 6.74 2.04 -4.26
CA THR A 124 7.24 0.83 -4.90
C THR A 124 8.36 1.19 -5.87
N PRO A 125 9.63 1.18 -5.44
CA PRO A 125 10.76 1.38 -6.32
C PRO A 125 10.88 0.21 -7.31
N LEU A 126 10.99 0.51 -8.61
CA LEU A 126 11.16 -0.52 -9.63
C LEU A 126 12.54 -0.39 -10.28
N THR A 127 13.17 -1.54 -10.46
CA THR A 127 14.39 -1.69 -11.25
C THR A 127 14.08 -2.58 -12.44
N PHE A 128 14.42 -2.13 -13.65
CA PHE A 128 14.04 -2.81 -14.88
C PHE A 128 15.03 -2.56 -16.02
N TYR A 129 15.02 -3.45 -17.01
CA TYR A 129 15.79 -3.28 -18.25
C TYR A 129 15.12 -2.26 -19.19
N THR A 130 15.87 -1.71 -20.13
CA THR A 130 15.31 -0.82 -21.17
C THR A 130 14.23 -1.49 -22.04
N THR A 131 14.11 -2.81 -22.00
CA THR A 131 13.01 -3.58 -22.61
C THR A 131 11.68 -3.47 -21.86
N GLY A 132 11.67 -2.91 -20.64
CA GLY A 132 10.55 -2.89 -19.71
C GLY A 132 10.52 -4.08 -18.74
N ALA A 133 11.37 -5.08 -18.92
CA ALA A 133 11.37 -6.25 -18.03
C ALA A 133 11.86 -5.88 -16.62
N ILE A 134 11.01 -6.08 -15.62
CA ILE A 134 11.28 -5.84 -14.21
C ILE A 134 12.32 -6.86 -13.71
N ILE A 135 13.27 -6.35 -12.93
CA ILE A 135 14.35 -7.10 -12.26
C ILE A 135 14.06 -7.16 -10.77
N ASP A 136 13.61 -6.06 -10.18
CA ASP A 136 13.43 -5.92 -8.75
C ASP A 136 12.33 -4.90 -8.44
N ALA A 137 11.60 -5.14 -7.36
CA ALA A 137 10.48 -4.32 -6.91
C ALA A 137 10.28 -4.46 -5.40
N ASP A 138 10.72 -3.48 -4.63
CA ASP A 138 10.43 -3.40 -3.19
C ASP A 138 9.14 -2.62 -2.93
N VAL A 139 8.53 -2.82 -1.76
CA VAL A 139 7.43 -2.00 -1.26
C VAL A 139 7.82 -1.42 0.10
N LEU A 140 7.91 -0.10 0.17
CA LEU A 140 8.35 0.62 1.36
C LEU A 140 7.19 1.42 1.95
N PHE A 141 6.83 1.13 3.19
CA PHE A 141 5.86 1.90 3.95
C PHE A 141 6.57 2.99 4.77
N ASN A 142 6.06 4.22 4.76
CA ASN A 142 6.64 5.35 5.49
C ASN A 142 6.24 5.36 6.97
N GLY A 143 6.73 4.37 7.73
CA GLY A 143 6.47 4.22 9.17
C GLY A 143 7.03 5.37 10.02
N GLY A 144 8.16 5.95 9.59
CA GLY A 144 8.76 7.09 10.32
C GLY A 144 7.93 8.38 10.31
N SER A 145 7.02 8.56 9.34
CA SER A 145 6.17 9.76 9.23
C SER A 145 4.69 9.51 9.52
N TYR A 146 4.22 8.28 9.36
CA TYR A 146 2.80 7.94 9.42
C TYR A 146 2.53 6.75 10.32
N GLN A 147 1.31 6.72 10.87
CA GLN A 147 0.84 5.59 11.67
C GLN A 147 -0.04 4.66 10.84
N PHE A 148 0.15 3.36 11.04
CA PHE A 148 -0.56 2.30 10.34
C PHE A 148 -1.53 1.55 11.25
N THR A 149 -2.52 0.90 10.63
CA THR A 149 -3.56 0.09 11.27
C THR A 149 -4.00 -1.07 10.38
N THR A 150 -4.61 -2.09 11.00
CA THR A 150 -5.25 -3.24 10.34
C THR A 150 -6.75 -3.34 10.65
N ASN A 151 -7.27 -2.40 11.47
CA ASN A 151 -8.64 -2.42 11.97
C ASN A 151 -9.45 -1.17 11.60
N GLY A 152 -8.94 -0.35 10.67
CA GLY A 152 -9.59 0.88 10.23
C GLY A 152 -9.66 1.97 11.31
N GLN A 153 -8.72 1.98 12.27
CA GLN A 153 -8.65 3.02 13.28
C GLN A 153 -8.51 4.40 12.63
N SER A 154 -9.44 5.31 12.98
CA SER A 154 -9.46 6.68 12.47
C SER A 154 -8.10 7.38 12.65
N GLY A 155 -7.62 8.01 11.57
CA GLY A 155 -6.38 8.79 11.56
C GLY A 155 -5.12 7.96 11.36
N ARG A 156 -5.25 6.67 11.03
CA ARG A 156 -4.14 5.77 10.66
C ARG A 156 -4.41 5.15 9.28
N PHE A 157 -3.35 4.90 8.52
CA PHE A 157 -3.47 4.28 7.21
C PHE A 157 -3.64 2.77 7.32
N ASP A 158 -4.59 2.24 6.56
CA ASP A 158 -4.84 0.80 6.53
C ASP A 158 -3.75 0.08 5.73
N ILE A 159 -3.07 -0.90 6.34
CA ILE A 159 -1.96 -1.61 5.70
C ILE A 159 -2.43 -2.37 4.47
N GLN A 160 -3.58 -3.07 4.53
CA GLN A 160 -4.05 -3.86 3.40
C GLN A 160 -4.44 -2.96 2.22
N ASP A 161 -5.10 -1.82 2.47
CA ASP A 161 -5.42 -0.82 1.44
C ASP A 161 -4.15 -0.35 0.71
N VAL A 162 -3.18 0.18 1.46
CA VAL A 162 -1.92 0.70 0.91
C VAL A 162 -1.12 -0.41 0.21
N ALA A 163 -0.99 -1.59 0.82
CA ALA A 163 -0.26 -2.71 0.23
C ALA A 163 -0.90 -3.18 -1.09
N THR A 164 -2.23 -3.23 -1.17
CA THR A 164 -2.92 -3.66 -2.38
C THR A 164 -2.64 -2.69 -3.53
N HIS A 165 -2.56 -1.39 -3.26
CA HIS A 165 -2.16 -0.37 -4.22
C HIS A 165 -0.70 -0.56 -4.69
N GLU A 166 0.24 -0.62 -3.75
CA GLU A 166 1.67 -0.74 -4.07
C GLU A 166 2.00 -2.03 -4.85
N LEU A 167 1.32 -3.13 -4.53
CA LEU A 167 1.44 -4.38 -5.30
C LEU A 167 0.98 -4.22 -6.76
N GLY A 168 0.10 -3.26 -7.07
CA GLY A 168 -0.25 -2.95 -8.46
C GLY A 168 0.90 -2.29 -9.22
N HIS A 169 1.67 -1.41 -8.58
CA HIS A 169 2.93 -0.89 -9.13
C HIS A 169 3.97 -1.98 -9.30
N LEU A 170 4.10 -2.88 -8.31
CA LEU A 170 4.98 -4.05 -8.39
C LEU A 170 4.63 -4.91 -9.61
N LEU A 171 3.35 -5.04 -9.94
CA LEU A 171 2.87 -5.77 -11.11
C LEU A 171 2.99 -4.97 -12.42
N GLY A 172 3.29 -3.67 -12.35
CA GLY A 172 3.59 -2.76 -13.47
C GLY A 172 2.44 -1.85 -13.92
N LEU A 173 1.39 -1.71 -13.10
CA LEU A 173 0.31 -0.75 -13.31
C LEU A 173 0.72 0.64 -12.85
N ASP A 174 0.26 1.67 -13.57
CA ASP A 174 0.38 3.06 -13.14
C ASP A 174 -0.94 3.47 -12.48
N HIS A 175 -0.99 4.70 -11.98
CA HIS A 175 -2.20 5.21 -11.36
C HIS A 175 -3.39 5.31 -12.34
N SER A 176 -4.59 5.09 -11.82
CA SER A 176 -5.84 5.22 -12.54
C SER A 176 -6.53 6.55 -12.23
N GLY A 177 -7.23 7.09 -13.23
CA GLY A 177 -8.13 8.25 -13.08
C GLY A 177 -9.54 7.87 -12.60
N VAL A 178 -9.83 6.58 -12.40
CA VAL A 178 -11.11 6.12 -11.85
C VAL A 178 -11.09 6.35 -10.33
N ALA A 179 -12.05 7.11 -9.80
CA ALA A 179 -12.02 7.57 -8.41
C ALA A 179 -12.00 6.44 -7.37
N GLY A 180 -12.64 5.31 -7.66
CA GLY A 180 -12.62 4.11 -6.81
C GLY A 180 -11.65 3.02 -7.25
N ALA A 181 -10.73 3.30 -8.18
CA ALA A 181 -9.73 2.29 -8.53
C ALA A 181 -8.79 2.04 -7.35
N THR A 182 -8.34 0.79 -7.18
CA THR A 182 -7.26 0.45 -6.25
C THR A 182 -6.00 1.24 -6.61
N MET A 183 -5.71 1.43 -7.90
CA MET A 183 -4.60 2.26 -8.37
C MET A 183 -4.89 3.77 -8.35
N PHE A 184 -5.91 4.23 -7.62
CA PHE A 184 -6.09 5.68 -7.42
C PHE A 184 -4.93 6.24 -6.59
N PRO A 185 -4.25 7.32 -7.01
CA PRO A 185 -2.95 7.75 -6.46
C PRO A 185 -2.95 8.28 -5.02
N TYR A 186 -4.12 8.26 -4.37
CA TYR A 186 -4.35 8.88 -3.09
C TYR A 186 -5.00 7.90 -2.13
N VAL A 187 -4.58 7.95 -0.86
CA VAL A 187 -5.15 7.16 0.23
C VAL A 187 -5.57 8.08 1.39
N ASP A 188 -6.66 7.72 2.07
CA ASP A 188 -7.19 8.44 3.23
C ASP A 188 -7.29 7.52 4.46
N PRO A 189 -6.89 7.98 5.66
CA PRO A 189 -6.92 7.20 6.90
C PRO A 189 -8.31 6.77 7.42
N SER A 190 -9.39 7.11 6.71
CA SER A 190 -10.77 6.74 7.04
C SER A 190 -11.40 5.77 6.03
N VAL A 191 -10.67 5.44 4.98
CA VAL A 191 -11.13 4.64 3.85
C VAL A 191 -10.44 3.27 3.89
N ILE A 192 -11.22 2.21 3.70
CA ILE A 192 -10.74 0.81 3.59
C ILE A 192 -11.03 0.22 2.21
N LEU A 193 -11.39 1.10 1.27
CA LEU A 193 -12.10 0.75 0.06
C LEU A 193 -11.18 0.07 -0.97
N HIS A 194 -9.85 0.27 -0.90
CA HIS A 194 -8.92 -0.42 -1.79
C HIS A 194 -8.36 -1.73 -1.21
N ARG A 195 -8.91 -2.23 -0.10
CA ARG A 195 -8.64 -3.59 0.38
C ARG A 195 -9.04 -4.67 -0.64
N SER A 196 -9.90 -4.34 -1.60
CA SER A 196 -10.30 -5.21 -2.71
C SER A 196 -10.00 -4.53 -4.05
N LEU A 197 -9.84 -5.35 -5.09
CA LEU A 197 -9.52 -4.82 -6.42
C LEU A 197 -10.73 -4.26 -7.15
N SER A 198 -10.55 -3.10 -7.76
CA SER A 198 -11.51 -2.59 -8.73
C SER A 198 -11.48 -3.43 -10.02
N ALA A 199 -12.59 -3.39 -10.78
CA ALA A 199 -12.64 -4.06 -12.07
C ALA A 199 -11.68 -3.44 -13.12
N ASP A 200 -11.35 -2.15 -12.97
CA ASP A 200 -10.36 -1.46 -13.81
C ASP A 200 -8.96 -2.08 -13.62
N ASP A 201 -8.56 -2.26 -12.36
CA ASP A 201 -7.23 -2.79 -12.01
C ASP A 201 -7.11 -4.28 -12.35
N ALA A 202 -8.16 -5.06 -12.10
CA ALA A 202 -8.23 -6.46 -12.52
C ALA A 202 -8.17 -6.60 -14.07
N GLY A 203 -8.81 -5.68 -14.80
CA GLY A 203 -8.70 -5.57 -16.25
C GLY A 203 -7.29 -5.21 -16.71
N GLY A 204 -6.63 -4.29 -16.00
CA GLY A 204 -5.22 -3.95 -16.19
C GLY A 204 -4.30 -5.18 -16.05
N LEU A 205 -4.47 -5.96 -14.98
CA LEU A 205 -3.69 -7.18 -14.76
C LEU A 205 -3.89 -8.22 -15.88
N ARG A 206 -5.14 -8.47 -16.27
CA ARG A 206 -5.49 -9.41 -17.36
C ARG A 206 -4.96 -8.94 -18.71
N HIS A 207 -4.91 -7.62 -18.94
CA HIS A 207 -4.32 -7.08 -20.15
C HIS A 207 -2.81 -7.35 -20.20
N MET A 208 -2.12 -7.20 -19.06
CA MET A 208 -0.67 -7.38 -18.96
C MET A 208 -0.27 -8.86 -19.03
N TYR A 209 -1.01 -9.72 -18.36
CA TYR A 209 -0.67 -11.13 -18.17
C TYR A 209 -1.84 -12.07 -18.51
N PRO A 210 -2.41 -12.03 -19.73
CA PRO A 210 -3.63 -12.77 -20.03
C PRO A 210 -3.47 -14.29 -19.95
N ALA A 211 -4.41 -14.98 -19.29
CA ALA A 211 -4.57 -16.44 -19.38
C ALA A 211 -5.75 -16.87 -20.29
N GLY A 212 -6.31 -15.92 -21.04
CA GLY A 212 -7.46 -16.13 -21.92
C GLY A 212 -7.52 -15.12 -23.06
N SER A 213 -8.52 -15.28 -23.94
CA SER A 213 -8.77 -14.35 -25.03
C SER A 213 -9.85 -13.35 -24.63
N PHE A 214 -9.49 -12.08 -24.55
CA PHE A 214 -10.44 -11.02 -24.24
C PHE A 214 -10.76 -10.18 -25.46
N GLY A 215 -11.95 -9.58 -25.45
CA GLY A 215 -12.31 -8.60 -26.45
C GLY A 215 -11.75 -7.21 -26.13
N ARG A 216 -11.91 -6.30 -27.09
CA ARG A 216 -11.46 -4.91 -26.97
C ARG A 216 -12.39 -3.92 -27.64
N ILE A 217 -12.41 -2.71 -27.13
CA ILE A 217 -13.10 -1.56 -27.71
C ILE A 217 -12.06 -0.56 -28.21
N THR A 218 -12.21 -0.09 -29.45
CA THR A 218 -11.33 0.92 -30.06
C THR A 218 -12.11 2.14 -30.50
N GLY A 219 -11.46 3.30 -30.51
CA GLY A 219 -12.03 4.52 -31.07
C GLY A 219 -11.06 5.68 -31.01
N SER A 220 -11.58 6.88 -31.29
CA SER A 220 -10.82 8.11 -31.14
C SER A 220 -11.69 9.28 -30.68
N LEU A 221 -11.09 10.24 -30.00
CA LEU A 221 -11.76 11.43 -29.46
C LEU A 221 -11.11 12.70 -30.04
N PHE A 222 -11.97 13.57 -30.57
CA PHE A 222 -11.60 14.86 -31.16
C PHE A 222 -12.38 16.00 -30.52
N ARG A 223 -11.86 17.22 -30.64
CA ARG A 223 -12.64 18.44 -30.43
C ARG A 223 -13.54 18.73 -31.64
N SER A 224 -14.44 19.69 -31.49
CA SER A 224 -15.34 20.14 -32.56
C SER A 224 -14.60 20.70 -33.79
N ASP A 225 -13.36 21.15 -33.63
CA ASP A 225 -12.49 21.61 -34.71
C ASP A 225 -11.69 20.48 -35.40
N GLY A 226 -11.88 19.23 -34.97
CA GLY A 226 -11.18 18.05 -35.48
C GLY A 226 -9.80 17.80 -34.87
N THR A 227 -9.35 18.62 -33.91
CA THR A 227 -8.09 18.36 -33.20
C THR A 227 -8.22 17.17 -32.25
N PRO A 228 -7.23 16.26 -32.16
CA PRO A 228 -7.27 15.18 -31.20
C PRO A 228 -7.28 15.67 -29.75
N VAL A 229 -8.03 14.98 -28.88
CA VAL A 229 -7.96 15.19 -27.43
C VAL A 229 -6.95 14.20 -26.87
N ILE A 230 -5.83 14.71 -26.34
CA ILE A 230 -4.72 13.89 -25.82
C ILE A 230 -4.89 13.69 -24.31
N GLY A 231 -4.72 12.45 -23.84
CA GLY A 231 -4.84 12.11 -22.42
C GLY A 231 -6.24 12.27 -21.84
N ALA A 232 -7.29 12.14 -22.66
CA ALA A 232 -8.65 12.02 -22.18
C ALA A 232 -8.84 10.65 -21.53
N GLN A 233 -9.48 10.60 -20.36
CA GLN A 233 -9.86 9.35 -19.73
C GLN A 233 -11.09 8.78 -20.44
N ILE A 234 -10.90 7.62 -21.05
CA ILE A 234 -11.95 6.81 -21.64
C ILE A 234 -12.31 5.74 -20.63
N SER A 235 -13.58 5.61 -20.30
CA SER A 235 -14.08 4.56 -19.41
C SER A 235 -15.20 3.79 -20.09
N VAL A 236 -15.22 2.48 -19.84
CA VAL A 236 -16.28 1.59 -20.33
C VAL A 236 -17.10 1.07 -19.17
N ARG A 237 -18.43 1.11 -19.30
CA ARG A 237 -19.36 0.56 -18.32
C ARG A 237 -20.05 -0.66 -18.85
N ASP A 238 -20.16 -1.70 -18.04
CA ASP A 238 -20.91 -2.90 -18.38
C ASP A 238 -22.43 -2.62 -18.41
N SER A 239 -23.23 -3.63 -18.76
CA SER A 239 -24.70 -3.51 -18.83
C SER A 239 -25.38 -3.28 -17.48
N THR A 240 -24.66 -3.49 -16.36
CA THR A 240 -25.14 -3.18 -15.00
C THR A 240 -24.82 -1.74 -14.59
N GLY A 241 -24.05 -1.02 -15.40
CA GLY A 241 -23.62 0.36 -15.11
C GLY A 241 -22.30 0.43 -14.33
N ARG A 242 -21.62 -0.70 -14.10
CA ARG A 242 -20.32 -0.71 -13.40
C ARG A 242 -19.19 -0.34 -14.32
N THR A 243 -18.23 0.44 -13.83
CA THR A 243 -17.00 0.73 -14.58
C THR A 243 -16.14 -0.52 -14.65
N ALA A 244 -15.84 -0.96 -15.88
CA ALA A 244 -15.20 -2.23 -16.18
C ALA A 244 -13.77 -2.08 -16.74
N GLY A 245 -13.36 -0.85 -17.03
CA GLY A 245 -12.01 -0.53 -17.52
C GLY A 245 -11.91 0.92 -17.96
N ALA A 246 -10.70 1.47 -17.86
CA ALA A 246 -10.37 2.82 -18.26
C ALA A 246 -8.99 2.89 -18.93
N ILE A 247 -8.79 3.93 -19.75
CA ILE A 247 -7.51 4.21 -20.43
C ILE A 247 -7.42 5.68 -20.80
N LEU A 248 -6.22 6.15 -21.14
CA LEU A 248 -5.99 7.48 -21.68
C LEU A 248 -5.86 7.46 -23.21
N THR A 249 -6.44 8.45 -23.88
CA THR A 249 -6.19 8.65 -25.31
C THR A 249 -4.73 9.03 -25.57
N ASN A 250 -4.17 8.52 -26.67
CA ASN A 250 -2.80 8.84 -27.08
C ASN A 250 -2.72 10.22 -27.78
N SER A 251 -1.55 10.56 -28.32
CA SER A 251 -1.31 11.83 -29.04
C SER A 251 -2.15 12.01 -30.32
N ALA A 252 -2.69 10.94 -30.89
CA ALA A 252 -3.62 10.96 -32.01
C ALA A 252 -5.10 10.96 -31.57
N GLY A 253 -5.37 11.06 -30.26
CA GLY A 253 -6.70 10.96 -29.68
C GLY A 253 -7.30 9.56 -29.73
N ALA A 254 -6.52 8.55 -30.15
CA ALA A 254 -6.96 7.17 -30.25
C ALA A 254 -6.85 6.45 -28.91
N PHE A 255 -7.74 5.50 -28.68
CA PHE A 255 -7.74 4.64 -27.49
C PHE A 255 -8.04 3.18 -27.85
N THR A 256 -7.63 2.28 -26.97
CA THR A 256 -7.99 0.86 -27.04
C THR A 256 -8.18 0.33 -25.61
N VAL A 257 -9.42 0.04 -25.22
CA VAL A 257 -9.72 -0.64 -23.95
C VAL A 257 -9.72 -2.14 -24.22
N GLN A 258 -8.94 -2.92 -23.48
CA GLN A 258 -8.78 -4.37 -23.66
C GLN A 258 -9.17 -5.12 -22.39
N ALA A 259 -8.94 -6.44 -22.36
CA ALA A 259 -9.28 -7.31 -21.24
C ALA A 259 -10.78 -7.28 -20.87
N LEU A 260 -11.63 -6.97 -21.86
CA LEU A 260 -13.07 -6.92 -21.67
C LEU A 260 -13.68 -8.29 -21.95
N GLU A 261 -14.50 -8.72 -21.00
CA GLU A 261 -15.35 -9.91 -21.16
C GLU A 261 -16.38 -9.70 -22.28
N PRO A 262 -16.92 -10.78 -22.88
CA PRO A 262 -18.02 -10.66 -23.84
C PRO A 262 -19.24 -9.98 -23.19
N GLY A 263 -19.78 -8.96 -23.84
CA GLY A 263 -20.86 -8.18 -23.29
C GLY A 263 -21.15 -6.90 -24.06
N THR A 264 -22.16 -6.16 -23.62
CA THR A 264 -22.46 -4.83 -24.16
C THR A 264 -21.97 -3.78 -23.18
N TYR A 265 -21.20 -2.83 -23.71
CA TYR A 265 -20.59 -1.77 -22.93
C TYR A 265 -21.05 -0.40 -23.45
N SER A 266 -21.23 0.55 -22.54
CA SER A 266 -21.28 1.97 -22.89
C SER A 266 -19.89 2.58 -22.76
N VAL A 267 -19.53 3.48 -23.67
CA VAL A 267 -18.21 4.14 -23.68
C VAL A 267 -18.41 5.62 -23.41
N LEU A 268 -17.57 6.18 -22.55
CA LEU A 268 -17.57 7.61 -22.25
C LEU A 268 -16.15 8.16 -22.21
N ALA A 269 -16.04 9.47 -22.41
CA ALA A 269 -14.83 10.23 -22.23
C ALA A 269 -15.06 11.31 -21.16
N VAL A 270 -14.12 11.45 -20.23
CA VAL A 270 -14.09 12.54 -19.25
C VAL A 270 -12.70 13.17 -19.24
N PRO A 271 -12.60 14.47 -18.95
CA PRO A 271 -11.33 15.06 -18.53
C PRO A 271 -10.78 14.25 -17.35
N MET A 272 -9.47 14.03 -17.33
CA MET A 272 -8.80 13.53 -16.11
C MET A 272 -8.29 14.74 -15.33
N ASP A 273 -9.23 15.41 -14.67
CA ASP A 273 -9.05 16.69 -14.00
C ASP A 273 -9.17 16.57 -12.48
N GLN A 274 -8.02 16.41 -11.81
CA GLN A 274 -7.88 16.42 -10.35
C GLN A 274 -8.67 15.32 -9.59
N PRO A 275 -8.16 14.87 -8.43
CA PRO A 275 -6.82 15.16 -7.93
C PRO A 275 -5.74 14.51 -8.81
N VAL A 276 -6.10 13.58 -9.70
CA VAL A 276 -5.19 12.95 -10.67
C VAL A 276 -4.78 13.92 -11.78
N SER A 277 -3.49 13.92 -12.10
CA SER A 277 -2.86 14.72 -13.16
C SER A 277 -1.69 13.97 -13.79
N SER A 278 -1.00 14.57 -14.77
CA SER A 278 0.22 13.97 -15.35
C SER A 278 1.33 13.78 -14.34
N ALA A 279 1.36 14.55 -13.24
CA ALA A 279 2.35 14.39 -12.18
C ALA A 279 2.18 13.09 -11.39
N ASN A 280 0.99 12.48 -11.45
CA ASN A 280 0.72 11.20 -10.84
C ASN A 280 1.06 10.03 -11.77
N LEU A 281 1.33 10.27 -13.04
CA LEU A 281 1.62 9.20 -14.00
C LEU A 281 3.10 9.22 -14.39
N SER A 282 3.57 8.13 -14.99
CA SER A 282 4.87 8.13 -15.67
C SER A 282 4.99 9.28 -16.69
N ASN A 283 6.21 9.84 -16.84
CA ASN A 283 6.44 11.15 -17.47
C ASN A 283 6.03 11.23 -18.96
N TRP A 284 5.66 10.12 -19.57
CA TRP A 284 5.22 10.05 -20.96
C TRP A 284 3.78 10.55 -21.18
N TYR A 285 2.95 10.63 -20.14
CA TYR A 285 1.55 11.01 -20.27
C TYR A 285 1.35 12.53 -20.35
N THR A 286 0.78 12.99 -21.47
CA THR A 286 0.27 14.37 -21.61
C THR A 286 -1.24 14.35 -21.45
N ILE A 287 -1.78 15.15 -20.52
CA ILE A 287 -3.22 15.22 -20.24
C ILE A 287 -3.77 16.59 -20.60
N GLN A 288 -4.82 16.59 -21.41
CA GLN A 288 -5.63 17.77 -21.69
C GLN A 288 -6.92 17.67 -20.89
N THR A 289 -7.31 18.73 -20.19
CA THR A 289 -8.54 18.77 -19.38
C THR A 289 -9.57 19.76 -19.90
N ASN A 290 -9.26 20.47 -20.99
CA ASN A 290 -10.08 21.54 -21.55
C ASN A 290 -11.17 21.02 -22.53
N PHE A 291 -11.96 20.04 -22.12
CA PHE A 291 -13.09 19.48 -22.86
C PHE A 291 -14.18 19.00 -21.89
N GLY A 292 -15.39 18.73 -22.37
CA GLY A 292 -16.51 18.28 -21.53
C GLY A 292 -16.72 16.76 -21.56
N ALA A 293 -17.26 16.21 -20.47
CA ALA A 293 -17.65 14.81 -20.40
C ALA A 293 -18.59 14.42 -21.54
N THR A 294 -18.37 13.26 -22.17
CA THR A 294 -19.05 12.84 -23.41
C THR A 294 -19.44 11.38 -23.35
N LEU A 295 -20.73 11.07 -23.54
CA LEU A 295 -21.21 9.71 -23.78
C LEU A 295 -21.04 9.39 -25.27
N MET A 296 -20.18 8.41 -25.58
CA MET A 296 -19.72 8.12 -26.94
C MET A 296 -20.47 7.00 -27.65
N GLY A 297 -21.43 6.36 -26.98
CA GLY A 297 -22.26 5.29 -27.51
C GLY A 297 -22.00 3.94 -26.86
N GLN A 298 -22.38 2.87 -27.55
CA GLN A 298 -22.26 1.49 -27.07
C GLN A 298 -21.45 0.61 -28.03
N ALA A 299 -20.80 -0.40 -27.47
CA ALA A 299 -20.07 -1.43 -28.21
C ALA A 299 -20.45 -2.82 -27.69
N VAL A 300 -20.64 -3.78 -28.60
CA VAL A 300 -20.82 -5.19 -28.26
C VAL A 300 -19.48 -5.88 -28.41
N VAL A 301 -18.92 -6.38 -27.32
CA VAL A 301 -17.65 -7.09 -27.25
C VAL A 301 -17.91 -8.59 -27.35
N THR A 302 -17.08 -9.26 -28.16
CA THR A 302 -17.05 -10.72 -28.29
C THR A 302 -15.67 -11.23 -27.88
N GLU A 303 -15.57 -12.51 -27.52
CA GLU A 303 -14.31 -13.14 -27.11
C GLU A 303 -13.24 -12.99 -28.21
N GLY A 304 -12.08 -12.44 -27.85
CA GLY A 304 -10.98 -12.13 -28.79
C GLY A 304 -11.31 -11.07 -29.87
N GLY A 305 -12.53 -10.55 -29.88
CA GLY A 305 -13.05 -9.64 -30.90
C GLY A 305 -12.62 -8.19 -30.70
N THR A 306 -12.78 -7.38 -31.76
CA THR A 306 -12.54 -5.93 -31.71
C THR A 306 -13.79 -5.18 -32.13
N SER A 307 -14.25 -4.27 -31.27
CA SER A 307 -15.45 -3.49 -31.48
C SER A 307 -15.07 -2.01 -31.56
N SER A 308 -15.25 -1.42 -32.73
CA SER A 308 -14.94 -0.01 -32.94
C SER A 308 -16.17 0.86 -32.78
N ILE A 309 -16.03 1.96 -32.04
CA ILE A 309 -17.04 3.02 -31.97
C ILE A 309 -16.68 4.24 -32.83
N GLY A 310 -15.63 4.12 -33.65
CA GLY A 310 -15.21 5.19 -34.57
C GLY A 310 -14.65 6.43 -33.88
N GLY A 311 -14.62 7.53 -34.63
CA GLY A 311 -14.22 8.84 -34.13
C GLY A 311 -15.40 9.58 -33.50
N GLN A 312 -15.18 10.14 -32.32
CA GLN A 312 -16.16 10.81 -31.49
C GLN A 312 -15.73 12.24 -31.20
N THR A 313 -16.69 13.12 -30.96
CA THR A 313 -16.43 14.53 -30.68
C THR A 313 -16.75 14.83 -29.22
N ALA A 314 -15.75 15.29 -28.48
CA ALA A 314 -15.92 15.74 -27.10
C ALA A 314 -16.87 16.92 -27.00
N LEU A 315 -17.67 16.97 -25.94
CA LEU A 315 -18.46 18.14 -25.60
C LEU A 315 -17.55 19.34 -25.29
N PRO A 316 -18.07 20.58 -25.42
CA PRO A 316 -17.34 21.77 -25.00
C PRO A 316 -16.95 21.71 -23.52
N ASN A 317 -15.81 22.31 -23.18
CA ASN A 317 -15.38 22.45 -21.80
C ASN A 317 -16.44 23.22 -20.98
N THR A 318 -16.67 22.78 -19.75
CA THR A 318 -17.61 23.41 -18.80
C THR A 318 -16.91 23.73 -17.49
N SER A 319 -17.50 24.63 -16.70
CA SER A 319 -17.08 24.90 -15.31
C SER A 319 -17.80 24.02 -14.29
N LEU A 320 -18.73 23.17 -14.73
CA LEU A 320 -19.42 22.19 -13.89
C LEU A 320 -18.43 21.09 -13.47
N SER A 321 -18.29 20.83 -12.17
CA SER A 321 -17.45 19.76 -11.64
C SER A 321 -18.13 19.02 -10.49
N LEU A 322 -17.82 17.73 -10.34
CA LEU A 322 -18.41 16.86 -9.32
C LEU A 322 -17.33 15.99 -8.64
N GLY A 323 -17.05 16.22 -7.36
CA GLY A 323 -16.26 15.32 -6.51
C GLY A 323 -14.76 15.24 -6.81
N ARG A 324 -14.19 16.10 -7.65
CA ARG A 324 -12.81 15.92 -8.15
C ARG A 324 -11.72 16.76 -7.48
N SER A 325 -12.03 17.71 -6.61
CA SER A 325 -11.00 18.62 -6.02
C SER A 325 -11.01 18.65 -4.51
N PHE A 326 -11.92 17.91 -3.90
CA PHE A 326 -12.22 18.04 -2.49
C PHE A 326 -12.69 16.73 -1.86
N ASP A 327 -13.28 15.81 -2.64
CA ASP A 327 -13.75 14.51 -2.17
C ASP A 327 -12.97 13.43 -2.92
N ASP A 328 -11.78 13.13 -2.43
CA ASP A 328 -10.80 12.33 -3.16
C ASP A 328 -11.16 10.82 -3.23
N PHE A 329 -12.34 10.40 -2.75
CA PHE A 329 -12.72 9.00 -2.62
C PHE A 329 -14.17 8.73 -3.03
N PRO A 330 -14.46 7.51 -3.51
CA PRO A 330 -15.82 7.11 -3.84
C PRO A 330 -16.72 7.16 -2.60
N GLN A 331 -17.97 7.54 -2.83
CA GLN A 331 -18.98 7.49 -1.78
C GLN A 331 -19.38 6.04 -1.55
N ARG A 332 -18.99 5.47 -0.40
CA ARG A 332 -19.38 4.10 -0.04
C ARG A 332 -20.89 4.02 0.16
N VAL A 333 -21.53 3.14 -0.59
CA VAL A 333 -22.96 2.84 -0.54
C VAL A 333 -23.15 1.39 -0.09
N ILE A 334 -24.07 1.17 0.85
CA ILE A 334 -24.32 -0.15 1.43
C ILE A 334 -25.61 -0.73 0.83
N MET A 335 -25.53 -1.94 0.28
CA MET A 335 -26.69 -2.63 -0.28
C MET A 335 -27.84 -2.74 0.74
N GLY A 336 -29.05 -2.41 0.30
CA GLY A 336 -30.27 -2.48 1.12
C GLY A 336 -30.44 -1.30 2.09
N GLN A 337 -29.60 -0.26 2.00
CA GLN A 337 -29.65 0.90 2.87
C GLN A 337 -29.87 2.21 2.10
N THR A 338 -30.31 3.23 2.84
CA THR A 338 -30.31 4.62 2.40
C THR A 338 -29.28 5.40 3.21
N THR A 339 -28.30 5.98 2.53
CA THR A 339 -27.20 6.74 3.13
C THR A 339 -27.24 8.20 2.66
N THR A 340 -26.74 9.13 3.49
CA THR A 340 -26.67 10.55 3.14
C THR A 340 -25.22 10.92 2.88
N HIS A 341 -24.99 11.64 1.77
CA HIS A 341 -23.67 11.99 1.26
C HIS A 341 -23.59 13.49 0.98
N LEU A 342 -22.36 13.99 0.93
CA LEU A 342 -22.01 15.33 0.49
C LEU A 342 -20.90 15.20 -0.55
N LEU A 343 -21.10 15.78 -1.72
CA LEU A 343 -20.05 15.95 -2.72
C LEU A 343 -19.88 17.43 -3.02
N ARG A 344 -18.64 17.90 -3.01
CA ARG A 344 -18.18 19.24 -3.39
C ARG A 344 -17.85 19.26 -4.88
N GLY A 345 -17.84 20.46 -5.43
CA GLY A 345 -17.63 20.69 -6.85
C GLY A 345 -17.86 22.14 -7.22
N ALA A 346 -18.21 22.40 -8.47
CA ALA A 346 -18.51 23.73 -8.98
C ALA A 346 -19.73 23.67 -9.91
N GLY A 347 -20.54 24.72 -9.95
CA GLY A 347 -21.75 24.77 -10.78
C GLY A 347 -22.89 23.87 -10.30
N LEU A 348 -22.81 23.36 -9.07
CA LEU A 348 -23.80 22.45 -8.47
C LEU A 348 -25.01 23.24 -7.95
N VAL A 349 -25.93 23.60 -8.85
CA VAL A 349 -27.06 24.51 -8.58
C VAL A 349 -28.43 23.82 -8.53
N PRO A 350 -29.45 24.41 -7.86
CA PRO A 350 -30.82 23.90 -7.90
C PRO A 350 -31.34 23.73 -9.32
N GLY A 351 -32.05 22.63 -9.57
CA GLY A 351 -32.56 22.25 -10.89
C GLY A 351 -31.64 21.33 -11.69
N SER A 352 -30.40 21.10 -11.24
CA SER A 352 -29.52 20.07 -11.80
C SER A 352 -30.04 18.66 -11.50
N THR A 353 -29.78 17.71 -12.40
CA THR A 353 -29.97 16.28 -12.13
C THR A 353 -28.76 15.69 -11.42
N LEU A 354 -28.94 14.65 -10.61
CA LEU A 354 -27.84 13.83 -10.09
C LEU A 354 -28.31 12.37 -10.13
N VAL A 355 -27.60 11.52 -10.89
CA VAL A 355 -28.00 10.12 -11.10
C VAL A 355 -26.79 9.19 -11.06
N ALA A 356 -27.01 7.97 -10.60
CA ALA A 356 -26.04 6.87 -10.71
C ALA A 356 -26.10 6.22 -12.09
N SER A 357 -25.02 5.57 -12.52
CA SER A 357 -24.98 4.79 -13.75
C SER A 357 -25.87 3.54 -13.69
N ASP A 358 -26.08 2.95 -12.52
CA ASP A 358 -27.13 1.98 -12.28
C ASP A 358 -28.42 2.69 -11.88
N PRO A 359 -29.47 2.67 -12.73
CA PRO A 359 -30.72 3.37 -12.44
C PRO A 359 -31.49 2.79 -11.25
N SER A 360 -31.14 1.58 -10.78
CA SER A 360 -31.73 1.00 -9.57
C SER A 360 -31.19 1.63 -8.28
N ILE A 361 -30.02 2.26 -8.34
CA ILE A 361 -29.44 3.05 -7.24
C ILE A 361 -30.03 4.47 -7.31
N ALA A 362 -31.04 4.73 -6.48
CA ALA A 362 -31.75 6.00 -6.51
C ALA A 362 -30.97 7.09 -5.78
N ILE A 363 -30.62 8.18 -6.48
CA ILE A 363 -30.04 9.38 -5.88
C ILE A 363 -31.11 10.47 -5.76
N THR A 364 -31.26 11.02 -4.56
CA THR A 364 -32.18 12.12 -4.26
C THR A 364 -31.41 13.31 -3.67
N PRO A 365 -31.13 14.35 -4.47
CA PRO A 365 -30.54 15.59 -3.95
C PRO A 365 -31.41 16.23 -2.88
N THR A 366 -30.81 16.57 -1.73
CA THR A 366 -31.48 17.22 -0.59
C THR A 366 -31.06 18.68 -0.45
N GLY A 367 -29.96 19.10 -1.06
CA GLY A 367 -29.51 20.49 -1.05
C GLY A 367 -28.43 20.78 -2.08
N TRP A 368 -28.50 21.97 -2.69
CA TRP A 368 -27.52 22.50 -3.65
C TRP A 368 -27.05 23.87 -3.17
N ASN A 369 -25.74 24.15 -3.17
CA ASN A 369 -25.22 25.45 -2.74
C ASN A 369 -24.19 26.06 -3.72
N GLY A 370 -24.09 25.53 -4.94
CA GLY A 370 -23.18 26.02 -5.98
C GLY A 370 -21.80 25.36 -5.94
N SER A 371 -21.27 25.07 -4.75
CA SER A 371 -19.96 24.41 -4.56
C SER A 371 -20.05 23.00 -3.96
N SER A 372 -21.26 22.51 -3.70
CA SER A 372 -21.53 21.16 -3.21
C SER A 372 -23.01 20.79 -3.39
N VAL A 373 -23.26 19.48 -3.33
CA VAL A 373 -24.56 18.85 -3.32
C VAL A 373 -24.63 17.88 -2.14
N GLN A 374 -25.65 18.03 -1.30
CA GLN A 374 -26.04 17.00 -0.34
C GLN A 374 -27.14 16.15 -0.97
N PHE A 375 -27.05 14.83 -0.80
CA PHE A 375 -28.00 13.89 -1.41
C PHE A 375 -28.13 12.61 -0.59
N GLN A 376 -29.25 11.93 -0.78
CA GLN A 376 -29.46 10.57 -0.29
C GLN A 376 -29.25 9.56 -1.43
N VAL A 377 -28.60 8.46 -1.13
CA VAL A 377 -28.49 7.30 -2.03
C VAL A 377 -29.27 6.15 -1.43
N THR A 378 -30.23 5.60 -2.16
CA THR A 378 -30.96 4.39 -1.77
C THR A 378 -30.50 3.24 -2.65
N CYS A 379 -29.84 2.26 -2.04
CA CYS A 379 -29.28 1.11 -2.74
C CYS A 379 -30.15 -0.13 -2.53
N PRO A 380 -30.60 -0.80 -3.61
CA PRO A 380 -31.32 -2.06 -3.49
C PRO A 380 -30.47 -3.13 -2.80
N ALA A 381 -31.12 -4.02 -2.05
CA ALA A 381 -30.43 -5.15 -1.38
C ALA A 381 -29.79 -6.14 -2.37
N GLY A 382 -30.27 -6.18 -3.61
CA GLY A 382 -29.75 -7.03 -4.69
C GLY A 382 -28.89 -6.30 -5.72
N ALA A 383 -28.39 -5.09 -5.41
CA ALA A 383 -27.47 -4.38 -6.29
C ALA A 383 -26.16 -5.18 -6.46
N PHE A 384 -25.48 -5.00 -7.60
CA PHE A 384 -24.16 -5.61 -7.82
C PHE A 384 -23.08 -4.82 -7.05
N PRO A 385 -22.08 -5.51 -6.45
CA PRO A 385 -20.96 -4.81 -5.84
C PRO A 385 -20.02 -4.22 -6.89
N GLY A 386 -19.30 -3.18 -6.48
CA GLY A 386 -18.25 -2.52 -7.28
C GLY A 386 -18.54 -1.04 -7.54
N HIS A 387 -17.82 -0.49 -8.51
CA HIS A 387 -17.79 0.94 -8.79
C HIS A 387 -18.84 1.35 -9.82
N PHE A 388 -19.61 2.38 -9.46
CA PHE A 388 -20.62 3.00 -10.31
C PHE A 388 -20.31 4.48 -10.47
N ASP A 389 -20.66 5.01 -11.63
CA ASP A 389 -20.42 6.41 -11.95
C ASP A 389 -21.56 7.28 -11.44
N MET A 390 -21.24 8.53 -11.13
CA MET A 390 -22.24 9.57 -10.88
C MET A 390 -22.21 10.59 -12.00
N SER A 391 -23.38 11.03 -12.45
CA SER A 391 -23.46 12.11 -13.43
C SER A 391 -24.38 13.24 -12.95
N VAL A 392 -23.93 14.46 -13.18
CA VAL A 392 -24.70 15.68 -12.96
C VAL A 392 -24.93 16.38 -14.29
N THR A 393 -26.16 16.84 -14.51
CA THR A 393 -26.49 17.70 -15.65
C THR A 393 -27.13 18.97 -15.13
N ASP A 394 -26.52 20.11 -15.43
CA ASP A 394 -27.03 21.40 -14.97
C ASP A 394 -28.25 21.88 -15.82
N PRO A 395 -28.96 22.94 -15.40
CA PRO A 395 -30.10 23.47 -16.17
C PRO A 395 -29.76 24.01 -17.56
N LEU A 396 -28.48 24.22 -17.86
CA LEU A 396 -27.99 24.65 -19.19
C LEU A 396 -27.67 23.45 -20.09
N GLY A 397 -27.76 22.22 -19.57
CA GLY A 397 -27.46 20.99 -20.29
C GLY A 397 -25.97 20.61 -20.27
N ASN A 398 -25.14 21.27 -19.46
CA ASN A 398 -23.75 20.85 -19.28
C ASN A 398 -23.72 19.55 -18.48
N LEU A 399 -22.93 18.59 -18.94
CA LEU A 399 -22.77 17.27 -18.33
C LEU A 399 -21.41 17.15 -17.67
N GLU A 400 -21.40 16.60 -16.48
CA GLU A 400 -20.19 16.13 -15.80
C GLU A 400 -20.40 14.72 -15.26
N ILE A 401 -19.36 13.90 -15.28
CA ILE A 401 -19.39 12.50 -14.85
C ILE A 401 -18.21 12.23 -13.92
N LEU A 402 -18.49 11.82 -12.70
CA LEU A 402 -17.50 11.26 -11.76
C LEU A 402 -17.44 9.74 -11.94
N VAL A 403 -16.38 9.26 -12.60
CA VAL A 403 -16.19 7.83 -12.89
C VAL A 403 -15.80 7.09 -11.62
N GLY A 404 -16.52 6.02 -11.30
CA GLY A 404 -16.36 5.28 -10.06
C GLY A 404 -16.69 6.08 -8.80
N GLY A 405 -17.52 7.13 -8.89
CA GLY A 405 -17.85 8.00 -7.77
C GLY A 405 -18.67 7.36 -6.64
N LEU A 406 -19.27 6.18 -6.89
CA LEU A 406 -19.92 5.36 -5.88
C LEU A 406 -19.24 4.00 -5.82
N GLU A 407 -19.06 3.49 -4.60
CA GLU A 407 -18.68 2.11 -4.39
C GLU A 407 -19.77 1.38 -3.63
N VAL A 408 -20.36 0.38 -4.28
CA VAL A 408 -21.42 -0.44 -3.69
C VAL A 408 -20.81 -1.66 -3.03
N THR A 409 -21.03 -1.78 -1.73
CA THR A 409 -20.56 -2.90 -0.90
C THR A 409 -21.72 -3.60 -0.20
N PRO A 410 -21.60 -4.90 0.09
CA PRO A 410 -22.54 -5.57 0.99
C PRO A 410 -22.45 -4.96 2.40
N PRO A 411 -23.48 -5.15 3.26
CA PRO A 411 -23.39 -4.78 4.66
C PRO A 411 -22.23 -5.49 5.37
N ASN A 412 -21.57 -4.78 6.29
CA ASN A 412 -20.56 -5.37 7.16
C ASN A 412 -21.16 -6.60 7.88
N PRO A 413 -20.46 -7.74 7.93
CA PRO A 413 -20.85 -8.81 8.83
C PRO A 413 -20.63 -8.38 10.28
N THR A 414 -21.17 -9.15 11.23
CA THR A 414 -20.87 -8.96 12.66
C THR A 414 -20.35 -10.26 13.24
N VAL A 415 -19.37 -10.17 14.15
CA VAL A 415 -18.91 -11.30 14.96
C VAL A 415 -19.36 -11.03 16.40
N THR A 416 -20.38 -11.76 16.86
CA THR A 416 -20.96 -11.55 18.19
C THR A 416 -20.29 -12.42 19.25
N THR A 417 -20.06 -13.71 18.97
CA THR A 417 -19.42 -14.64 19.91
C THR A 417 -18.41 -15.54 19.21
N VAL A 418 -17.42 -15.99 19.97
CA VAL A 418 -16.37 -16.94 19.57
C VAL A 418 -16.34 -18.02 20.64
N SER A 419 -16.49 -19.28 20.26
CA SER A 419 -16.61 -20.42 21.18
C SER A 419 -15.75 -21.60 20.74
N PRO A 420 -14.88 -22.15 21.60
CA PRO A 420 -14.48 -21.59 22.90
C PRO A 420 -13.86 -20.19 22.74
N SER A 421 -13.81 -19.38 23.81
CA SER A 421 -13.19 -18.04 23.77
C SER A 421 -11.68 -18.08 24.02
N ALA A 422 -11.11 -19.27 24.25
CA ALA A 422 -9.68 -19.47 24.40
C ALA A 422 -9.25 -20.87 23.94
N ALA A 423 -8.00 -21.00 23.48
CA ALA A 423 -7.38 -22.27 23.10
C ALA A 423 -5.84 -22.21 23.18
N ILE A 424 -5.19 -23.36 23.04
CA ILE A 424 -3.71 -23.48 23.05
C ILE A 424 -3.13 -23.06 21.69
N GLY A 425 -2.04 -22.29 21.70
CA GLY A 425 -1.39 -21.76 20.49
C GLY A 425 -0.79 -22.80 19.54
N THR A 426 -0.66 -24.06 19.96
CA THR A 426 -0.27 -25.17 19.06
C THR A 426 -1.34 -25.53 18.03
N GLY A 427 -2.55 -24.98 18.13
CA GLY A 427 -3.66 -25.22 17.22
C GLY A 427 -4.44 -26.52 17.49
N GLY A 428 -5.36 -26.85 16.58
CA GLY A 428 -6.20 -28.05 16.57
C GLY A 428 -7.59 -27.87 17.21
N ALA A 429 -7.84 -26.77 17.91
CA ALA A 429 -9.15 -26.49 18.50
C ALA A 429 -10.18 -26.12 17.42
N VAL A 430 -11.38 -26.73 17.48
CA VAL A 430 -12.50 -26.31 16.61
C VAL A 430 -13.13 -25.05 17.19
N ILE A 431 -13.08 -23.95 16.45
CA ILE A 431 -13.62 -22.66 16.86
C ILE A 431 -14.91 -22.39 16.09
N SER A 432 -15.96 -22.01 16.80
CA SER A 432 -17.26 -21.59 16.23
C SER A 432 -17.47 -20.12 16.47
N LEU A 433 -17.79 -19.39 15.40
CA LEU A 433 -18.13 -17.98 15.43
C LEU A 433 -19.63 -17.85 15.21
N SER A 434 -20.29 -17.01 16.01
CA SER A 434 -21.70 -16.66 15.80
C SER A 434 -21.84 -15.16 15.53
N GLY A 435 -22.72 -14.79 14.61
CA GLY A 435 -22.94 -13.40 14.26
C GLY A 435 -24.01 -13.22 13.20
N THR A 436 -23.83 -12.23 12.32
CA THR A 436 -24.74 -11.97 11.21
C THR A 436 -23.99 -11.63 9.94
N GLY A 437 -24.62 -11.88 8.80
CA GLY A 437 -24.11 -11.43 7.50
C GLY A 437 -22.90 -12.19 6.98
N PHE A 438 -22.56 -13.36 7.53
CA PHE A 438 -21.52 -14.21 6.95
C PHE A 438 -21.93 -14.70 5.56
N ARG A 439 -20.98 -14.72 4.62
CA ARG A 439 -21.20 -14.99 3.20
C ARG A 439 -20.22 -16.07 2.71
N PRO A 440 -20.51 -16.76 1.59
CA PRO A 440 -19.54 -17.67 0.98
C PRO A 440 -18.25 -16.95 0.61
N GLY A 441 -17.11 -17.62 0.78
CA GLY A 441 -15.78 -17.03 0.62
C GLY A 441 -15.36 -16.07 1.73
N CYS A 442 -16.07 -16.02 2.86
CA CYS A 442 -15.65 -15.24 4.01
C CYS A 442 -14.41 -15.89 4.65
N ARG A 443 -13.32 -15.12 4.73
CA ARG A 443 -12.13 -15.48 5.50
C ARG A 443 -12.31 -15.08 6.96
N VAL A 444 -11.75 -15.87 7.86
CA VAL A 444 -11.61 -15.51 9.27
C VAL A 444 -10.15 -15.19 9.57
N ILE A 445 -9.89 -14.15 10.35
CA ILE A 445 -8.55 -13.77 10.79
C ILE A 445 -8.50 -13.82 12.31
N ILE A 446 -7.49 -14.50 12.85
CA ILE A 446 -7.18 -14.56 14.29
C ILE A 446 -5.65 -14.52 14.43
N GLY A 447 -5.11 -13.46 15.03
CA GLY A 447 -3.67 -13.25 15.14
C GLY A 447 -2.99 -13.20 13.77
N ASP A 448 -1.92 -13.98 13.62
CA ASP A 448 -1.11 -14.13 12.40
C ASP A 448 -1.70 -15.08 11.34
N GLN A 449 -2.93 -15.57 11.55
CA GLN A 449 -3.52 -16.63 10.73
C GLN A 449 -4.73 -16.15 9.91
N ILE A 450 -4.75 -16.53 8.62
CA ILE A 450 -5.90 -16.38 7.72
C ILE A 450 -6.53 -17.75 7.49
N TYR A 451 -7.82 -17.87 7.78
CA TYR A 451 -8.62 -19.07 7.59
C TYR A 451 -9.55 -18.89 6.40
N GLU A 452 -9.18 -19.50 5.28
CA GLU A 452 -9.95 -19.41 4.03
C GLU A 452 -10.89 -20.59 3.82
N GLU A 453 -11.98 -20.38 3.12
CA GLU A 453 -12.90 -21.47 2.77
C GLU A 453 -12.24 -22.46 1.80
N GLY A 454 -12.36 -23.76 2.11
CA GLY A 454 -11.81 -24.84 1.29
C GLY A 454 -10.38 -25.27 1.65
N GLN A 455 -9.64 -24.47 2.42
CA GLN A 455 -8.32 -24.86 2.92
C GLN A 455 -8.43 -25.83 4.12
N PRO A 456 -7.45 -26.73 4.34
CA PRO A 456 -7.41 -27.59 5.51
C PRO A 456 -7.49 -26.78 6.82
N GLY A 457 -8.54 -26.98 7.62
CA GLY A 457 -8.78 -26.23 8.86
C GLY A 457 -9.31 -24.81 8.68
N GLY A 458 -9.51 -24.37 7.43
CA GLY A 458 -10.00 -23.03 7.11
C GLY A 458 -11.45 -22.76 7.50
N ALA A 459 -11.93 -21.54 7.23
CA ALA A 459 -13.24 -21.10 7.64
C ALA A 459 -14.35 -21.76 6.81
N VAL A 460 -15.28 -22.43 7.49
CA VAL A 460 -16.43 -23.10 6.88
C VAL A 460 -17.69 -22.31 7.22
N LEU A 461 -18.38 -21.83 6.19
CA LEU A 461 -19.69 -21.21 6.35
C LEU A 461 -20.74 -22.28 6.68
N VAL A 462 -21.23 -22.28 7.92
CA VAL A 462 -22.31 -23.19 8.36
C VAL A 462 -23.67 -22.58 8.04
N SER A 463 -23.81 -21.27 8.25
CA SER A 463 -24.98 -20.47 7.87
C SER A 463 -24.57 -18.99 7.77
N SER A 464 -25.47 -18.12 7.35
CA SER A 464 -25.24 -16.66 7.36
C SER A 464 -25.04 -16.06 8.77
N THR A 465 -25.16 -16.88 9.81
CA THR A 465 -24.97 -16.51 11.22
C THR A 465 -23.92 -17.35 11.94
N SER A 466 -23.30 -18.33 11.26
CA SER A 466 -22.30 -19.20 11.87
C SER A 466 -21.16 -19.57 10.90
N LEU A 467 -19.93 -19.37 11.38
CA LEU A 467 -18.69 -19.86 10.77
C LEU A 467 -18.03 -20.86 11.72
N ARG A 468 -17.28 -21.81 11.17
CA ARG A 468 -16.49 -22.77 11.94
C ARG A 468 -15.11 -22.95 11.31
N LEU A 469 -14.06 -22.98 12.12
CA LEU A 469 -12.68 -23.22 11.68
C LEU A 469 -11.96 -24.18 12.66
N VAL A 470 -10.78 -24.63 12.27
CA VAL A 470 -9.85 -25.34 13.17
C VAL A 470 -8.64 -24.44 13.35
N LEU A 471 -8.38 -24.01 14.59
CA LEU A 471 -7.29 -23.10 14.91
C LEU A 471 -5.96 -23.67 14.40
N ALA A 472 -5.25 -22.94 13.57
CA ALA A 472 -3.88 -23.24 13.16
C ALA A 472 -2.92 -22.91 14.32
N PRO A 473 -1.63 -23.28 14.25
CA PRO A 473 -0.64 -22.70 15.15
C PRO A 473 -0.73 -21.17 15.09
N THR A 474 -0.92 -20.53 16.23
CA THR A 474 -1.13 -19.07 16.35
C THR A 474 -0.37 -18.64 17.59
N PHE A 475 0.35 -17.52 17.51
CA PHE A 475 1.13 -17.11 18.66
C PHE A 475 0.25 -16.68 19.83
N GLY A 476 0.74 -16.89 21.05
CA GLY A 476 -0.03 -16.61 22.27
C GLY A 476 -0.39 -15.13 22.43
N GLY A 477 -1.61 -14.83 22.86
CA GLY A 477 -2.05 -13.45 23.09
C GLY A 477 -3.57 -13.29 23.14
N LEU A 478 -4.01 -12.05 23.37
CA LEU A 478 -5.40 -11.65 23.18
C LEU A 478 -5.54 -11.11 21.76
N HIS A 479 -6.46 -11.70 21.00
CA HIS A 479 -6.60 -11.45 19.57
C HIS A 479 -8.00 -10.95 19.24
N ASP A 480 -8.05 -10.06 18.26
CA ASP A 480 -9.29 -9.79 17.54
C ASP A 480 -9.71 -11.01 16.72
N VAL A 481 -11.02 -11.19 16.54
CA VAL A 481 -11.55 -12.17 15.61
C VAL A 481 -12.31 -11.45 14.53
N VAL A 482 -11.80 -11.52 13.30
CA VAL A 482 -12.32 -10.80 12.16
C VAL A 482 -12.95 -11.79 11.18
N ALA A 483 -14.17 -11.52 10.74
CA ALA A 483 -14.77 -12.17 9.58
C ALA A 483 -14.79 -11.14 8.45
N MET A 484 -14.06 -11.40 7.38
CA MET A 484 -13.92 -10.50 6.23
C MET A 484 -14.34 -11.23 4.96
N ASP A 485 -15.03 -10.55 4.06
CA ASP A 485 -15.31 -11.11 2.73
C ASP A 485 -14.41 -10.50 1.64
N ARG A 486 -14.58 -10.98 0.41
CA ARG A 486 -13.79 -10.53 -0.75
C ARG A 486 -14.01 -9.07 -1.15
N SER A 487 -15.07 -8.41 -0.69
CA SER A 487 -15.22 -6.97 -0.97
C SER A 487 -14.43 -6.11 0.03
N GLY A 488 -13.62 -6.73 0.90
CA GLY A 488 -12.84 -6.04 1.92
C GLY A 488 -13.65 -5.59 3.13
N VAL A 489 -14.98 -5.79 3.16
CA VAL A 489 -15.78 -5.43 4.33
C VAL A 489 -15.62 -6.48 5.42
N GLU A 490 -15.50 -6.01 6.66
CA GLU A 490 -15.25 -6.88 7.80
C GLU A 490 -16.24 -6.67 8.95
N GLY A 491 -16.35 -7.71 9.77
CA GLY A 491 -16.98 -7.71 11.07
C GLY A 491 -15.95 -8.19 12.09
N ARG A 492 -15.75 -7.41 13.15
CA ARG A 492 -14.69 -7.66 14.13
C ARG A 492 -15.26 -7.82 15.53
N LYS A 493 -14.80 -8.85 16.23
CA LYS A 493 -14.92 -8.93 17.68
C LYS A 493 -13.57 -8.56 18.28
N VAL A 494 -13.47 -7.32 18.76
CA VAL A 494 -12.26 -6.83 19.42
C VAL A 494 -11.97 -7.66 20.67
N ASN A 495 -10.72 -8.08 20.85
CA ASN A 495 -10.29 -8.93 21.97
C ASN A 495 -11.18 -10.18 22.13
N GLY A 496 -11.59 -10.76 21.00
CA GLY A 496 -12.62 -11.79 20.93
C GLY A 496 -12.14 -13.19 21.33
N PHE A 497 -10.82 -13.44 21.33
CA PHE A 497 -10.26 -14.76 21.53
C PHE A 497 -8.89 -14.72 22.20
N THR A 498 -8.65 -15.60 23.18
CA THR A 498 -7.35 -15.72 23.86
C THR A 498 -6.61 -16.98 23.43
N VAL A 499 -5.43 -16.81 22.85
CA VAL A 499 -4.50 -17.91 22.57
C VAL A 499 -3.55 -18.04 23.75
N GLN A 500 -3.50 -19.21 24.38
CA GLN A 500 -2.55 -19.52 25.44
C GLN A 500 -1.15 -19.67 24.85
N ALA A 501 -0.20 -18.91 25.38
CA ALA A 501 1.20 -18.92 24.96
C ALA A 501 1.93 -20.17 25.43
N ASN A 502 2.87 -20.63 24.63
CA ASN A 502 3.86 -21.63 25.01
C ASN A 502 5.24 -21.15 24.54
N PRO A 503 5.91 -20.26 25.28
CA PRO A 503 7.15 -19.64 24.84
C PRO A 503 8.22 -20.70 24.54
N VAL A 504 8.98 -20.50 23.47
CA VAL A 504 10.13 -21.35 23.10
C VAL A 504 11.32 -20.44 22.87
N ILE A 505 12.48 -20.78 23.43
CA ILE A 505 13.74 -20.10 23.12
C ILE A 505 14.46 -20.91 22.04
N ALA A 506 14.69 -20.30 20.88
CA ALA A 506 15.45 -20.86 19.78
C ALA A 506 16.94 -20.51 19.88
N SER A 507 17.28 -19.27 20.25
CA SER A 507 18.67 -18.86 20.46
C SER A 507 18.81 -17.77 21.53
N VAL A 508 20.00 -17.68 22.12
CA VAL A 508 20.43 -16.62 23.03
C VAL A 508 21.78 -16.14 22.53
N PHE A 509 21.89 -14.87 22.16
CA PHE A 509 23.10 -14.32 21.56
C PHE A 509 23.44 -12.91 22.06
N PRO A 510 24.68 -12.68 22.54
CA PRO A 510 25.65 -13.71 22.91
C PRO A 510 25.11 -14.59 24.05
N ALA A 511 25.52 -15.86 24.08
CA ALA A 511 25.18 -16.77 25.18
C ALA A 511 26.11 -16.60 26.40
N VAL A 512 27.07 -15.68 26.32
CA VAL A 512 28.06 -15.35 27.34
C VAL A 512 28.12 -13.83 27.46
N GLY A 513 28.15 -13.31 28.69
CA GLY A 513 28.30 -11.87 28.95
C GLY A 513 29.20 -11.56 30.12
N GLN A 514 29.66 -10.32 30.24
CA GLN A 514 30.54 -9.93 31.35
C GLN A 514 29.83 -9.99 32.71
N SER A 515 30.55 -10.48 33.72
CA SER A 515 30.07 -10.69 35.09
C SER A 515 29.67 -9.42 35.83
N THR A 516 30.15 -8.25 35.40
CA THR A 516 29.70 -6.95 35.94
C THR A 516 28.32 -6.53 35.42
N GLY A 517 27.74 -7.24 34.45
CA GLY A 517 26.50 -6.88 33.77
C GLY A 517 26.72 -5.86 32.65
N GLY A 518 25.67 -5.53 31.93
CA GLY A 518 25.67 -4.59 30.81
C GLY A 518 25.76 -5.24 29.43
N THR A 519 25.80 -6.58 29.36
CA THR A 519 25.78 -7.29 28.08
C THR A 519 24.39 -7.18 27.45
N LEU A 520 24.30 -6.65 26.24
CA LEU A 520 23.08 -6.70 25.44
C LEU A 520 22.94 -8.12 24.85
N VAL A 521 21.87 -8.81 25.23
CA VAL A 521 21.55 -10.17 24.80
C VAL A 521 20.26 -10.13 23.99
N ARG A 522 20.30 -10.73 22.80
CA ARG A 522 19.12 -11.01 21.98
C ARG A 522 18.70 -12.46 22.16
N ILE A 523 17.41 -12.66 22.41
CA ILE A 523 16.79 -13.97 22.58
C ILE A 523 15.81 -14.12 21.42
N THR A 524 16.05 -15.10 20.55
CA THR A 524 15.11 -15.44 19.48
C THR A 524 14.31 -16.68 19.85
N GLY A 525 13.09 -16.79 19.35
CA GLY A 525 12.18 -17.85 19.77
C GLY A 525 10.80 -17.74 19.14
N SER A 526 9.79 -18.20 19.88
CA SER A 526 8.38 -18.04 19.53
C SER A 526 7.55 -17.82 20.79
N ASP A 527 6.33 -17.31 20.63
CA ASP A 527 5.35 -17.09 21.70
C ASP A 527 5.80 -16.12 22.81
N PHE A 528 6.71 -15.21 22.51
CA PHE A 528 7.02 -14.10 23.41
C PHE A 528 5.87 -13.09 23.43
N GLN A 529 5.64 -12.50 24.60
CA GLN A 529 4.54 -11.55 24.81
C GLN A 529 5.05 -10.27 25.45
N VAL A 530 4.48 -9.13 25.08
CA VAL A 530 4.76 -7.86 25.77
C VAL A 530 4.52 -8.03 27.26
N GLY A 531 5.52 -7.66 28.08
CA GLY A 531 5.51 -7.87 29.53
C GLY A 531 6.17 -9.18 29.98
N SER A 532 6.75 -9.97 29.07
CA SER A 532 7.59 -11.12 29.44
C SER A 532 8.75 -10.67 30.33
N SER A 533 9.08 -11.49 31.33
CA SER A 533 10.18 -11.24 32.28
C SER A 533 11.33 -12.21 32.06
N ILE A 534 12.56 -11.72 32.18
CA ILE A 534 13.77 -12.52 32.04
C ILE A 534 14.43 -12.69 33.41
N HIS A 535 14.81 -13.92 33.74
CA HIS A 535 15.63 -14.22 34.91
C HIS A 535 16.85 -15.05 34.52
N ILE A 536 17.98 -14.82 35.18
CA ILE A 536 19.19 -15.64 35.03
C ILE A 536 19.48 -16.25 36.40
N ASP A 537 19.32 -17.56 36.52
CA ASP A 537 19.39 -18.32 37.78
C ASP A 537 18.48 -17.75 38.89
N GLY A 538 17.28 -17.30 38.49
CA GLY A 538 16.31 -16.66 39.37
C GLY A 538 16.56 -15.16 39.64
N ALA A 539 17.70 -14.59 39.20
CA ALA A 539 17.95 -13.15 39.30
C ALA A 539 17.22 -12.39 38.19
N PHE A 540 16.32 -11.49 38.58
CA PHE A 540 15.52 -10.66 37.66
C PHE A 540 16.38 -9.69 36.84
N GLN A 541 16.11 -9.64 35.52
CA GLN A 541 16.74 -8.69 34.60
C GLN A 541 15.77 -7.53 34.32
N PRO A 542 16.07 -6.29 34.75
CA PRO A 542 15.11 -5.19 34.72
C PRO A 542 15.01 -4.47 33.37
N LEU A 543 15.98 -4.66 32.48
CA LEU A 543 16.06 -3.98 31.18
C LEU A 543 15.70 -4.96 30.06
N VAL A 544 14.42 -5.29 29.96
CA VAL A 544 13.87 -6.21 28.96
C VAL A 544 12.97 -5.44 28.00
N SER A 545 13.18 -5.66 26.71
CA SER A 545 12.32 -5.18 25.63
C SER A 545 11.88 -6.35 24.77
N VAL A 546 10.57 -6.60 24.69
CA VAL A 546 10.02 -7.62 23.77
C VAL A 546 9.76 -6.92 22.44
N ILE A 547 10.53 -7.28 21.42
CA ILE A 547 10.51 -6.63 20.11
C ILE A 547 9.40 -7.21 19.25
N SER A 548 9.26 -8.54 19.24
CA SER A 548 8.21 -9.26 18.52
C SER A 548 7.86 -10.57 19.25
N PRO A 549 6.83 -11.32 18.82
CA PRO A 549 6.57 -12.66 19.33
C PRO A 549 7.73 -13.66 19.18
N SER A 550 8.76 -13.30 18.40
CA SER A 550 9.94 -14.12 18.15
C SER A 550 11.26 -13.52 18.63
N GLU A 551 11.28 -12.30 19.18
CA GLU A 551 12.53 -11.63 19.58
C GLU A 551 12.38 -10.79 20.86
N ILE A 552 13.35 -10.94 21.77
CA ILE A 552 13.51 -10.16 23.00
C ILE A 552 14.95 -9.61 23.06
N GLU A 553 15.10 -8.35 23.44
CA GLU A 553 16.37 -7.78 23.88
C GLU A 553 16.39 -7.65 25.41
N VAL A 554 17.51 -8.02 26.03
CA VAL A 554 17.73 -7.88 27.47
C VAL A 554 19.14 -7.39 27.75
N VAL A 555 19.29 -6.42 28.66
CA VAL A 555 20.61 -6.03 29.20
C VAL A 555 20.83 -6.74 30.52
N THR A 556 21.90 -7.53 30.61
CA THR A 556 22.19 -8.34 31.80
C THR A 556 22.56 -7.45 32.99
N THR A 557 22.14 -7.89 34.18
CA THR A 557 22.66 -7.45 35.47
C THR A 557 23.94 -8.19 35.79
N GLY A 558 24.67 -7.74 36.82
CA GLY A 558 25.89 -8.43 37.25
C GLY A 558 25.59 -9.83 37.81
N GLY A 559 26.46 -10.78 37.48
CA GLY A 559 26.42 -12.17 37.92
C GLY A 559 27.78 -12.66 38.40
N VAL A 560 27.83 -13.92 38.87
CA VAL A 560 29.09 -14.56 39.26
C VAL A 560 29.72 -15.17 38.00
N PRO A 561 31.04 -14.99 37.75
CA PRO A 561 31.70 -15.67 36.63
C PRO A 561 31.51 -17.19 36.70
N GLY A 562 31.12 -17.81 35.57
CA GLY A 562 30.83 -19.23 35.45
C GLY A 562 29.52 -19.53 34.70
N GLY A 563 28.99 -20.74 34.89
CA GLY A 563 27.77 -21.24 34.26
C GLY A 563 27.95 -22.65 33.69
N PRO A 564 26.98 -23.16 32.90
CA PRO A 564 25.78 -22.48 32.43
C PRO A 564 24.75 -22.23 33.54
N TYR A 565 24.30 -20.99 33.65
CA TYR A 565 23.12 -20.57 34.41
C TYR A 565 21.85 -20.81 33.60
N ILE A 566 20.72 -21.01 34.28
CA ILE A 566 19.42 -21.14 33.64
C ILE A 566 18.91 -19.73 33.32
N LEU A 567 18.84 -19.39 32.04
CA LEU A 567 18.10 -18.23 31.57
C LEU A 567 16.64 -18.63 31.38
N THR A 568 15.70 -17.92 32.01
CA THR A 568 14.27 -18.15 31.83
C THR A 568 13.60 -16.95 31.17
N VAL A 569 12.70 -17.23 30.23
CA VAL A 569 11.71 -16.28 29.71
C VAL A 569 10.37 -16.70 30.29
N GLN A 570 9.74 -15.85 31.11
CA GLN A 570 8.41 -16.09 31.64
C GLN A 570 7.43 -15.10 31.01
N VAL A 571 6.44 -15.61 30.28
CA VAL A 571 5.38 -14.79 29.68
C VAL A 571 4.36 -14.36 30.74
N PRO A 572 3.60 -13.26 30.54
CA PRO A 572 2.59 -12.78 31.49
C PRO A 572 1.52 -13.80 31.88
N THR A 573 1.26 -14.78 31.02
CA THR A 573 0.32 -15.88 31.22
C THR A 573 0.83 -16.93 32.23
N GLY A 574 2.13 -16.93 32.52
CA GLY A 574 2.78 -17.74 33.56
C GLY A 574 3.71 -18.84 33.04
N GLU A 575 3.60 -19.17 31.76
CA GLU A 575 4.40 -20.19 31.07
C GLU A 575 5.86 -19.75 30.93
N VAL A 576 6.77 -20.73 30.88
CA VAL A 576 8.21 -20.48 30.96
C VAL A 576 8.95 -21.27 29.88
N ALA A 577 9.86 -20.59 29.20
CA ALA A 577 10.92 -21.19 28.39
C ALA A 577 12.25 -21.08 29.12
N SER A 578 13.18 -21.99 28.86
CA SER A 578 14.52 -21.93 29.47
C SER A 578 15.62 -22.23 28.48
N SER A 579 16.76 -21.57 28.66
CA SER A 579 18.00 -21.76 27.91
C SER A 579 19.21 -21.61 28.84
N ALA A 580 20.41 -21.70 28.30
CA ALA A 580 21.66 -21.53 29.04
C ALA A 580 22.26 -20.14 28.80
N PHE A 581 22.87 -19.57 29.84
CA PHE A 581 23.68 -18.36 29.77
C PHE A 581 24.93 -18.48 30.65
N GLN A 582 26.02 -17.82 30.31
CA GLN A 582 27.25 -17.82 31.11
C GLN A 582 27.73 -16.40 31.40
N TYR A 583 28.37 -16.21 32.55
CA TYR A 583 29.07 -14.97 32.87
C TYR A 583 30.58 -15.16 32.80
N GLU A 584 31.28 -14.21 32.19
CA GLU A 584 32.73 -14.20 32.11
C GLU A 584 33.32 -13.04 32.92
N SER A 585 34.47 -13.29 33.55
CA SER A 585 35.19 -12.30 34.34
C SER A 585 35.80 -11.17 33.50
N LYS A 586 36.14 -11.47 32.24
CA LYS A 586 36.65 -10.48 31.30
C LYS A 586 35.55 -9.51 30.84
N PRO A 587 35.87 -8.24 30.58
CA PRO A 587 34.92 -7.30 29.97
C PRO A 587 34.51 -7.74 28.57
N ASP A 588 33.28 -7.42 28.15
CA ASP A 588 32.83 -7.67 26.78
C ASP A 588 33.65 -6.81 25.78
N PRO A 589 33.97 -7.34 24.58
CA PRO A 589 34.49 -6.51 23.51
C PRO A 589 33.47 -5.44 23.12
N ALA A 590 33.92 -4.29 22.63
CA ALA A 590 33.01 -3.24 22.19
C ALA A 590 33.55 -2.50 20.96
N LEU A 591 32.66 -2.20 20.02
CA LEU A 591 32.94 -1.30 18.90
C LEU A 591 32.20 0.02 19.08
N THR A 592 32.87 1.11 18.73
CA THR A 592 32.33 2.47 18.74
C THR A 592 32.25 3.08 17.34
N GLY A 593 32.91 2.49 16.33
CA GLY A 593 32.81 2.96 14.95
C GLY A 593 33.48 2.06 13.92
N VAL A 594 33.02 2.21 12.67
CA VAL A 594 33.50 1.51 11.47
C VAL A 594 33.84 2.57 10.42
N SER A 595 35.08 2.58 9.90
CA SER A 595 35.52 3.58 8.92
C SER A 595 36.51 3.02 7.89
N PRO A 596 36.29 3.20 6.58
CA PRO A 596 35.06 3.72 5.99
C PRO A 596 33.87 2.79 6.28
N ALA A 597 32.68 3.36 6.44
CA ALA A 597 31.45 2.61 6.69
C ALA A 597 30.83 2.02 5.40
N SER A 598 31.55 2.08 4.28
CA SER A 598 31.12 1.48 3.02
C SER A 598 32.30 1.08 2.12
N GLY A 599 32.03 0.20 1.16
CA GLY A 599 32.98 -0.29 0.17
C GLY A 599 32.31 -1.01 -0.99
N SER A 600 33.09 -1.44 -1.98
CA SER A 600 32.56 -2.20 -3.12
C SER A 600 32.09 -3.58 -2.66
N ASP A 601 31.00 -4.07 -3.27
CA ASP A 601 30.55 -5.48 -3.21
C ASP A 601 31.66 -6.51 -3.53
N LYS A 602 32.71 -6.13 -4.26
CA LYS A 602 33.88 -7.01 -4.49
C LYS A 602 34.81 -7.17 -3.28
N GLY A 603 34.59 -6.41 -2.21
CA GLY A 603 35.41 -6.42 -1.01
C GLY A 603 36.85 -5.94 -1.25
N GLY A 604 37.71 -6.20 -0.27
CA GLY A 604 39.16 -5.97 -0.33
C GLY A 604 39.64 -4.62 0.18
N ASN A 605 38.74 -3.64 0.40
CA ASN A 605 39.15 -2.39 1.03
C ASN A 605 39.47 -2.56 2.51
N THR A 606 40.45 -1.80 2.97
CA THR A 606 40.79 -1.72 4.39
C THR A 606 39.70 -0.96 5.15
N VAL A 607 39.25 -1.54 6.27
CA VAL A 607 38.28 -0.97 7.19
C VAL A 607 38.90 -0.92 8.58
N THR A 608 38.89 0.25 9.20
CA THR A 608 39.30 0.48 10.58
C THR A 608 38.08 0.40 11.49
N LEU A 609 38.11 -0.56 12.41
CA LEU A 609 37.15 -0.71 13.50
C LEU A 609 37.74 -0.08 14.75
N SER A 610 37.04 0.89 15.34
CA SER A 610 37.45 1.53 16.60
C SER A 610 36.60 1.01 17.75
N GLY A 611 37.21 0.78 18.92
CA GLY A 611 36.54 0.10 20.02
C GLY A 611 37.37 0.05 21.31
N MET A 612 36.94 -0.83 22.22
CA MET A 612 37.63 -1.14 23.46
C MET A 612 37.72 -2.65 23.65
N GLN A 613 38.68 -3.09 24.47
CA GLN A 613 38.88 -4.51 24.80
C GLN A 613 39.15 -5.33 23.53
N LEU A 614 39.97 -4.79 22.64
CA LEU A 614 40.33 -5.44 21.38
C LEU A 614 41.62 -6.24 21.60
N HIS A 615 41.55 -7.56 21.41
CA HIS A 615 42.67 -8.49 21.62
C HIS A 615 42.67 -9.59 20.55
N SER A 616 43.75 -10.37 20.52
CA SER A 616 44.07 -11.30 19.42
C SER A 616 43.11 -12.49 19.29
N ASP A 617 42.28 -12.75 20.29
CA ASP A 617 41.34 -13.87 20.28
C ASP A 617 39.99 -13.50 19.64
N LEU A 618 39.84 -12.23 19.20
CA LEU A 618 38.67 -11.73 18.50
C LEU A 618 38.72 -12.06 17.01
N GLU A 619 37.64 -12.66 16.52
CA GLU A 619 37.31 -12.71 15.10
C GLU A 619 36.37 -11.56 14.73
N VAL A 620 36.58 -11.01 13.53
CA VAL A 620 35.72 -9.99 12.94
C VAL A 620 34.90 -10.62 11.81
N VAL A 621 33.58 -10.60 11.93
CA VAL A 621 32.66 -11.17 10.93
C VAL A 621 31.77 -10.08 10.36
N PHE A 622 31.69 -9.98 9.03
CA PHE A 622 30.80 -9.07 8.31
C PHE A 622 29.54 -9.82 7.87
N GLY A 623 28.36 -9.23 8.07
CA GLY A 623 27.10 -9.79 7.60
C GLY A 623 26.57 -10.98 8.41
N ALA A 624 27.02 -11.15 9.66
CA ALA A 624 26.41 -12.12 10.57
C ALA A 624 24.99 -11.69 10.98
N ASN A 625 24.06 -12.62 11.13
CA ASN A 625 22.69 -12.31 11.55
C ASN A 625 22.71 -11.57 12.91
N PRO A 626 22.13 -10.35 13.02
CA PRO A 626 22.22 -9.54 14.23
C PRO A 626 21.64 -10.17 15.51
N SER A 627 20.66 -11.06 15.37
CA SER A 627 19.90 -11.65 16.49
C SER A 627 20.46 -12.98 16.96
N THR A 628 21.13 -13.74 16.08
CA THR A 628 21.67 -15.08 16.38
C THR A 628 23.20 -15.14 16.34
N GLY A 629 23.84 -14.12 15.75
CA GLY A 629 25.28 -14.10 15.48
C GLY A 629 25.75 -15.13 14.44
N GLN A 630 24.84 -15.81 13.74
CA GLN A 630 25.17 -16.86 12.77
C GLN A 630 25.39 -16.32 11.36
N GLY A 631 26.15 -17.04 10.53
CA GLY A 631 26.46 -16.65 9.15
C GLY A 631 27.54 -15.56 9.05
N GLY A 632 27.52 -14.83 7.94
CA GLY A 632 28.52 -13.81 7.62
C GLY A 632 29.85 -14.37 7.09
N SER A 633 30.76 -13.45 6.77
CA SER A 633 32.10 -13.75 6.25
C SER A 633 33.18 -13.21 7.18
N LEU A 634 34.17 -14.04 7.48
CA LEU A 634 35.34 -13.64 8.26
C LEU A 634 36.15 -12.59 7.51
N ALA A 635 36.47 -11.49 8.17
CA ALA A 635 37.38 -10.48 7.66
C ALA A 635 38.82 -10.87 8.00
N GLN A 636 39.75 -10.55 7.08
CA GLN A 636 41.17 -10.74 7.35
C GLN A 636 41.67 -9.60 8.23
N VAL A 637 42.11 -9.91 9.45
CA VAL A 637 42.78 -8.93 10.33
C VAL A 637 44.15 -8.57 9.75
N LEU A 638 44.36 -7.27 9.53
CA LEU A 638 45.61 -6.70 9.00
C LEU A 638 46.48 -6.20 10.14
N THR A 639 45.90 -5.39 11.03
CA THR A 639 46.57 -4.85 12.23
C THR A 639 45.61 -4.83 13.42
N LEU A 640 46.16 -4.91 14.62
CA LEU A 640 45.40 -4.91 15.87
C LEU A 640 46.16 -4.09 16.93
N THR A 641 45.43 -3.23 17.61
CA THR A 641 45.82 -2.51 18.82
C THR A 641 44.71 -2.63 19.86
N GLU A 642 44.95 -2.16 21.09
CA GLU A 642 43.96 -2.23 22.18
C GLU A 642 42.62 -1.52 21.86
N ASN A 643 42.64 -0.53 20.96
CA ASN A 643 41.48 0.30 20.61
C ASN A 643 41.11 0.33 19.12
N GLN A 644 41.88 -0.35 18.25
CA GLN A 644 41.61 -0.41 16.81
C GLN A 644 41.96 -1.76 16.20
N ILE A 645 41.10 -2.26 15.30
CA ILE A 645 41.37 -3.38 14.40
C ILE A 645 41.28 -2.87 12.97
N GLU A 646 42.33 -3.05 12.16
CA GLU A 646 42.20 -2.89 10.71
C GLU A 646 41.97 -4.25 10.09
N VAL A 647 40.96 -4.33 9.23
CA VAL A 647 40.59 -5.55 8.52
C VAL A 647 40.46 -5.29 7.03
N SER A 648 40.63 -6.33 6.21
CA SER A 648 40.18 -6.29 4.81
C SER A 648 38.73 -6.76 4.76
N ALA A 649 37.82 -5.91 4.27
CA ALA A 649 36.41 -6.27 4.14
C ALA A 649 36.26 -7.46 3.18
N PRO A 650 35.55 -8.53 3.57
CA PRO A 650 35.30 -9.66 2.66
C PRO A 650 34.40 -9.23 1.50
N ALA A 651 34.44 -9.96 0.38
CA ALA A 651 33.46 -9.77 -0.69
C ALA A 651 32.07 -10.21 -0.21
N SER A 652 31.05 -9.45 -0.56
CA SER A 652 29.65 -9.74 -0.26
C SER A 652 28.76 -9.12 -1.32
N SER A 653 27.51 -9.55 -1.44
CA SER A 653 26.53 -8.78 -2.22
C SER A 653 26.49 -7.32 -1.74
N ALA A 654 26.16 -6.38 -2.63
CA ALA A 654 25.73 -5.06 -2.19
C ALA A 654 24.59 -5.27 -1.17
N SER A 655 24.75 -4.72 0.03
CA SER A 655 23.83 -4.86 1.18
C SER A 655 24.34 -4.00 2.33
N SER A 656 23.44 -3.65 3.26
CA SER A 656 23.90 -3.32 4.60
C SER A 656 24.40 -4.60 5.29
N ALA A 657 25.48 -4.50 6.05
CA ALA A 657 26.13 -5.62 6.72
C ALA A 657 26.39 -5.25 8.18
N SER A 658 26.07 -6.19 9.08
CA SER A 658 26.49 -6.12 10.46
C SER A 658 28.00 -6.32 10.58
N VAL A 659 28.57 -5.85 11.69
CA VAL A 659 29.95 -6.15 12.08
C VAL A 659 29.93 -6.78 13.47
N LEU A 660 30.38 -8.02 13.55
CA LEU A 660 30.42 -8.84 14.75
C LEU A 660 31.88 -9.01 15.21
N LEU A 661 32.14 -8.70 16.49
CA LEU A 661 33.31 -9.18 17.22
C LEU A 661 32.93 -10.43 18.00
N ARG A 662 33.69 -11.51 17.85
CA ARG A 662 33.51 -12.74 18.65
C ARG A 662 34.84 -13.15 19.28
N ASP A 663 34.88 -13.21 20.60
CA ASP A 663 35.97 -13.85 21.33
C ASP A 663 35.83 -15.37 21.20
N THR A 664 36.77 -15.98 20.49
CA THR A 664 36.77 -17.43 20.22
C THR A 664 37.12 -18.28 21.44
N LEU A 665 37.70 -17.68 22.48
CA LEU A 665 38.09 -18.36 23.71
C LEU A 665 36.98 -18.34 24.75
N THR A 666 36.31 -17.19 24.92
CA THR A 666 35.27 -17.00 25.95
C THR A 666 33.86 -17.15 25.42
N GLY A 667 33.64 -16.93 24.12
CA GLY A 667 32.30 -16.84 23.54
C GLY A 667 31.61 -15.49 23.77
N GLN A 668 32.25 -14.53 24.44
CA GLN A 668 31.75 -13.15 24.50
C GLN A 668 31.72 -12.55 23.10
N ALA A 669 30.72 -11.73 22.83
CA ALA A 669 30.57 -11.14 21.50
C ALA A 669 29.91 -9.77 21.56
N PHE A 670 30.17 -8.97 20.52
CA PHE A 670 29.57 -7.66 20.33
C PHE A 670 29.13 -7.47 18.89
N MET A 671 27.91 -6.98 18.71
CA MET A 671 27.28 -6.84 17.40
C MET A 671 26.95 -5.37 17.14
N LEU A 672 27.43 -4.83 16.00
CA LEU A 672 26.90 -3.61 15.41
C LEU A 672 26.05 -3.97 14.18
N PRO A 673 24.71 -3.95 14.27
CA PRO A 673 23.84 -4.14 13.11
C PRO A 673 24.04 -3.02 12.07
N GLY A 674 24.07 -3.37 10.79
CA GLY A 674 24.10 -2.40 9.68
C GLY A 674 25.27 -1.42 9.66
N ALA A 675 26.41 -1.77 10.28
CA ALA A 675 27.54 -0.85 10.46
C ALA A 675 28.42 -0.65 9.23
N TYR A 676 28.23 -1.45 8.17
CA TYR A 676 28.99 -1.37 6.93
C TYR A 676 28.08 -1.57 5.71
N THR A 677 28.27 -0.81 4.63
CA THR A 677 27.47 -0.94 3.40
C THR A 677 28.33 -1.37 2.20
N TYR A 678 27.95 -2.48 1.57
CA TYR A 678 28.48 -2.88 0.26
C TYR A 678 27.70 -2.18 -0.85
N ILE A 679 28.40 -1.52 -1.77
CA ILE A 679 27.81 -0.70 -2.84
C ILE A 679 28.00 -1.39 -4.20
N ALA A 680 26.90 -1.55 -4.94
CA ALA A 680 26.88 -2.04 -6.33
C ALA A 680 27.31 -0.95 -7.32
N SER A 681 27.83 -1.36 -8.49
CA SER A 681 28.18 -0.43 -9.56
C SER A 681 26.99 -0.13 -10.50
N SER A 682 26.38 1.06 -10.31
CA SER A 682 25.47 1.85 -11.19
C SER A 682 24.22 1.19 -11.81
N GLN A 683 23.00 1.66 -11.45
CA GLN A 683 21.73 1.50 -12.21
C GLN A 683 20.76 2.70 -11.96
N SER A 684 19.76 2.89 -12.85
CA SER A 684 18.77 3.98 -12.83
C SER A 684 17.38 3.49 -12.39
N HIS A 685 16.67 4.28 -11.58
CA HIS A 685 15.36 3.95 -10.97
C HIS A 685 14.19 4.74 -11.58
N VAL A 686 13.01 4.11 -11.68
CA VAL A 686 11.70 4.78 -11.82
C VAL A 686 10.74 3.99 -10.91
N GLY A 687 9.94 4.65 -10.06
CA GLY A 687 8.98 4.00 -9.17
C GLY A 687 7.69 4.81 -9.04
N GLY A 688 6.58 4.12 -8.76
CA GLY A 688 5.29 4.73 -8.42
C GLY A 688 5.21 4.98 -6.91
N ALA A 689 4.65 6.13 -6.50
CA ALA A 689 4.56 6.53 -5.09
C ALA A 689 3.11 6.94 -4.77
N CYS A 690 2.54 6.40 -3.68
CA CYS A 690 1.20 6.73 -3.22
C CYS A 690 1.22 7.99 -2.33
N GLY A 691 0.37 8.98 -2.62
CA GLY A 691 0.27 10.23 -1.88
C GLY A 691 -0.81 10.23 -0.79
N SER A 692 -0.56 10.87 0.34
CA SER A 692 -1.57 11.11 1.37
C SER A 692 -2.45 12.29 0.99
N VAL A 693 -3.75 12.17 1.26
CA VAL A 693 -4.63 13.32 1.41
C VAL A 693 -4.61 13.69 2.88
N ILE A 694 -3.87 14.73 3.26
CA ILE A 694 -4.06 15.34 4.58
C ILE A 694 -5.29 16.24 4.45
N PRO A 695 -6.42 15.97 5.14
CA PRO A 695 -7.55 16.88 5.12
C PRO A 695 -7.02 18.25 5.55
N THR A 696 -7.18 19.26 4.71
CA THR A 696 -6.97 20.63 5.16
C THR A 696 -7.85 20.81 6.39
N ALA A 697 -7.23 21.16 7.53
CA ALA A 697 -7.97 21.53 8.73
C ALA A 697 -9.12 22.46 8.29
N PRO A 698 -10.34 22.34 8.87
CA PRO A 698 -11.44 23.20 8.50
C PRO A 698 -10.93 24.64 8.51
N PRO A 699 -11.17 25.42 7.44
CA PRO A 699 -10.54 26.71 7.23
C PRO A 699 -10.57 27.50 8.53
N GLY A 700 -9.40 27.97 8.96
CA GLY A 700 -9.32 28.78 10.16
C GLY A 700 -10.34 29.91 10.04
N TRP A 701 -10.90 30.38 11.15
CA TRP A 701 -11.87 31.49 11.15
C TRP A 701 -11.43 32.73 10.32
N ARG A 702 -10.13 32.85 10.02
CA ARG A 702 -9.53 33.86 9.14
C ARG A 702 -9.75 33.60 7.64
N ASP A 703 -9.85 32.35 7.20
CA ASP A 703 -10.16 31.94 5.82
C ASP A 703 -11.68 32.02 5.54
N LEU A 704 -12.51 31.82 6.56
CA LEU A 704 -13.94 32.17 6.51
C LEU A 704 -14.17 33.69 6.36
N LEU A 705 -13.24 34.52 6.84
CA LEU A 705 -13.31 35.98 6.68
C LEU A 705 -12.74 36.48 5.35
N SER A 706 -11.83 35.74 4.70
CA SER A 706 -11.34 36.09 3.36
C SER A 706 -12.40 35.81 2.28
N ALA A 707 -13.21 34.75 2.45
CA ALA A 707 -14.39 34.48 1.63
C ALA A 707 -15.58 35.42 1.93
N GLY A 708 -15.63 36.04 3.13
CA GLY A 708 -16.62 37.04 3.53
C GLY A 708 -16.25 38.51 3.22
N GLY A 709 -15.06 38.75 2.65
CA GLY A 709 -14.54 40.11 2.41
C GLY A 709 -15.42 40.99 1.52
N TRP A 710 -16.21 40.38 0.62
CA TRP A 710 -17.14 41.09 -0.25
C TRP A 710 -18.41 41.56 0.47
N LEU A 711 -18.88 40.82 1.48
CA LEU A 711 -20.06 41.18 2.27
C LEU A 711 -19.76 42.33 3.26
N LEU A 712 -18.56 42.36 3.85
CA LEU A 712 -18.11 43.47 4.70
C LEU A 712 -17.82 44.74 3.90
N PHE A 713 -17.30 44.63 2.67
CA PHE A 713 -17.09 45.77 1.78
C PHE A 713 -18.43 46.38 1.31
N LEU A 714 -19.45 45.56 1.05
CA LEU A 714 -20.81 46.01 0.74
C LEU A 714 -21.52 46.63 1.94
N LEU A 715 -21.34 46.08 3.16
CA LEU A 715 -21.92 46.66 4.38
C LEU A 715 -21.32 48.04 4.71
N VAL A 716 -20.02 48.23 4.49
CA VAL A 716 -19.34 49.53 4.70
C VAL A 716 -19.71 50.56 3.62
N ILE A 717 -19.97 50.14 2.38
CA ILE A 717 -20.48 51.03 1.33
C ILE A 717 -21.95 51.41 1.57
N CYS A 718 -22.79 50.48 2.06
CA CYS A 718 -24.17 50.75 2.43
C CYS A 718 -24.29 51.63 3.69
N LEU A 719 -23.45 51.43 4.71
CA LEU A 719 -23.39 52.29 5.92
C LEU A 719 -22.73 53.65 5.63
N GLY A 720 -21.78 53.71 4.70
CA GLY A 720 -21.14 54.94 4.23
C GLY A 720 -22.07 55.81 3.37
N ARG A 721 -23.00 55.21 2.62
CA ARG A 721 -24.05 55.93 1.88
C ARG A 721 -25.25 56.33 2.77
N ALA A 722 -25.59 55.53 3.79
CA ALA A 722 -26.63 55.88 4.76
C ALA A 722 -26.21 57.05 5.69
N ARG A 723 -24.91 57.23 5.98
CA ARG A 723 -24.41 58.37 6.78
C ARG A 723 -24.16 59.67 6.01
N ARG A 724 -24.21 59.67 4.67
CA ARG A 724 -24.14 60.90 3.85
C ARG A 724 -25.50 61.43 3.37
N GLY A 725 -26.61 60.74 3.72
CA GLY A 725 -27.98 61.16 3.41
C GLY A 725 -28.74 61.88 4.55
N SER A 726 -28.19 61.96 5.76
CA SER A 726 -28.90 62.52 6.94
C SER A 726 -28.24 63.75 7.58
N LEU A 727 -27.36 64.47 6.85
CA LEU A 727 -26.75 65.73 7.31
C LEU A 727 -27.01 66.92 6.37
N ALA A 728 -27.99 66.83 5.47
CA ALA A 728 -28.36 67.90 4.52
C ALA A 728 -29.82 68.38 4.64
N ALA A 729 -30.49 68.14 5.77
CA ALA A 729 -31.83 68.66 6.02
C ALA A 729 -31.99 69.03 7.50
N LEU A 730 -31.39 70.15 7.91
CA LEU A 730 -31.74 70.95 9.10
C LEU A 730 -30.92 72.25 9.08
N GLY A 731 -31.27 73.16 8.17
CA GLY A 731 -30.99 74.59 8.27
C GLY A 731 -32.32 75.32 8.59
N VAL A 732 -32.48 75.80 9.82
CA VAL A 732 -32.58 77.24 10.21
C VAL A 732 -33.77 77.95 9.52
N ARG A 733 -34.93 78.02 10.21
CA ARG A 733 -35.52 79.19 10.91
C ARG A 733 -36.01 80.34 9.99
N ASP A 734 -37.30 80.68 10.06
CA ASP A 734 -37.77 81.90 10.74
C ASP A 734 -39.32 82.03 10.71
N HIS A 735 -39.83 82.57 11.83
CA HIS A 735 -41.19 83.01 12.18
C HIS A 735 -42.28 81.98 12.53
#